data_AF-H1LS61-F1
#
_entry.id   AF-H1LS61-F1
#
_cell.length_a   1.000
_cell.length_b   1.000
_cell.length_c   1.000
_cell.angle_alpha   90.00
_cell.angle_beta   90.00
_cell.angle_gamma   90.00
#
_symmetry.space_group_name_H-M   'P 1'
#
loop_
_entity.id
_entity.type
_entity.pdbx_description
1 polymer ?
#
loop_
_entity_poly.entity_id
_entity_poly.type
_entity_poly.pdbx_seq_one_letter_code
_entity_poly.pdbx_strand_id
1 'polypeptide(L)'
;MDRREPLVSIVMPIYNSETYLDEAILSIIHQTYQNWELLVINEFGSNEEGKRIINRYAAIDSRIRLIQNSERLGIAESLNEGLRQAKGEYIARMDGDDISLPKRIEKQVEFMEENKDILLCGVQVEVFGSEKWDWKLETDSAQIRTDALFYSPCVHPTILFRRDVIDKYNIFYNKDYKASEDYDFFIRVLKFGEIANLKEILFKYRLYSTNATYMNNKIGFKIYSDVMERRFHKLEIDFSRQEVDLLSVHYSLKGLEGVEVLEKMVALDLLLKNIFYVLYNKDKKSAPYLFKTLHRRFKESYDWLDNTCKYFDKNKAESIYKNSVFYHDEFYVQTKFASSKPKVSVLLPLYNSEKYIAETLWSLFDQTFSDFEVLVLNEYGSSKEGLEVVKMFEDDRIRIIQNKEKLGLADSLNLGIREAKGEYLARIDGDDLARSDRFALQVEFLDKNREYGLVGSLQHHFGINTDYIHNVPEEHKDILAGLIYDCLVCHSTIMMRKKVFVDNNLFYDKTKQAEDYELWTRACKIFKFYNIPEVLGEYRVGEDNITKGKLVALSKESGELAYKNIRETLGVEVPTSHILFLSGWINEFESLGTEEYKNEMVIEQKVLEQMWDANNRIKYYDADALLRVINKRWRNITNTWEYNSNLGEILPIDRLFKVYNVFEKKILEISDSNNTETGRVSFKERIKDILRFLYKPFKHGIQYRIRRQIWDLDGHLHESTYDIKNTVWDIEGRIKGCIIESIGNDKESNSAENLYDRLNDLEVKMNTMMEFMELKLSAQEVKTNSNIVKSKDSLSEQLDARVWKAETNLGQQIDGRIWKAEGNISDYVEKHTEDIKVEFTKVHRHLEFSYSDIFVLLDKNIENTSGAITLDTEYPIAYESNDYLVPHGTVRDDTRYPRFIHACEMYFKDREKLAFVDLGCSSGGIVLDALLRGHEAVGLEGSDESFKQQRAQWRIIPKNLFTCDITKPFTLKKDGKLKEFDVISAWEVLEHIKEEDMPMLLENIKKHLNKGGIFIGTISNWDDIDEETGVNWHVNLHPYEWWRDIFAEAGFDIITETFSPYDLARGTVNPPHVYDLPAEKFYLDETFYIVAKKRD
;
A
#
# COMPACT_ATOMS: atom_id res chain seq x y z
N MET A 1 -5.19 -25.76 -61.65
CA MET A 1 -5.55 -27.04 -61.01
C MET A 1 -6.70 -26.73 -60.08
N ASP A 2 -7.88 -27.32 -60.30
CA ASP A 2 -8.98 -27.26 -59.33
C ASP A 2 -8.47 -27.81 -58.00
N ARG A 3 -8.11 -26.95 -57.07
CA ARG A 3 -7.89 -27.38 -55.68
C ARG A 3 -9.28 -27.62 -55.13
N ARG A 4 -9.65 -28.90 -55.02
CA ARG A 4 -10.80 -29.31 -54.21
C ARG A 4 -10.63 -28.67 -52.83
N GLU A 5 -11.62 -27.90 -52.39
CA GLU A 5 -11.62 -27.28 -51.07
C GLU A 5 -11.31 -28.35 -50.00
N PRO A 6 -10.39 -28.11 -49.05
CA PRO A 6 -10.09 -29.07 -47.99
C PRO A 6 -11.31 -29.32 -47.09
N LEU A 7 -11.50 -30.56 -46.62
CA LEU A 7 -12.57 -30.85 -45.67
C LEU A 7 -12.22 -30.28 -44.28
N VAL A 8 -13.16 -29.57 -43.66
CA VAL A 8 -13.05 -29.10 -42.27
C VAL A 8 -13.94 -29.94 -41.35
N SER A 9 -13.37 -30.62 -40.35
CA SER A 9 -14.17 -31.27 -39.30
C SER A 9 -14.35 -30.31 -38.13
N ILE A 10 -15.60 -29.95 -37.84
CA ILE A 10 -15.95 -29.06 -36.74
C ILE A 10 -16.35 -29.95 -35.56
N VAL A 11 -15.63 -29.83 -34.44
CA VAL A 11 -15.81 -30.63 -33.23
C VAL A 11 -16.51 -29.78 -32.18
N MET A 12 -17.73 -30.19 -31.80
CA MET A 12 -18.59 -29.47 -30.86
C MET A 12 -18.98 -30.36 -29.67
N PRO A 13 -18.27 -30.29 -28.53
CA PRO A 13 -18.70 -30.98 -27.33
C PRO A 13 -19.92 -30.28 -26.72
N ILE A 14 -20.90 -31.04 -26.23
CA ILE A 14 -22.06 -30.49 -25.54
C ILE A 14 -22.31 -31.21 -24.20
N TYR A 15 -22.73 -30.43 -23.21
CA TYR A 15 -23.24 -30.93 -21.93
C TYR A 15 -24.29 -29.96 -21.39
N ASN A 16 -25.56 -30.35 -21.41
CA ASN A 16 -26.71 -29.52 -21.02
C ASN A 16 -26.75 -28.14 -21.72
N SER A 17 -26.50 -28.11 -23.03
CA SER A 17 -26.41 -26.90 -23.84
C SER A 17 -27.69 -26.57 -24.63
N GLU A 18 -28.80 -27.26 -24.36
CA GLU A 18 -30.03 -27.21 -25.16
C GLU A 18 -30.59 -25.79 -25.42
N THR A 19 -30.39 -24.85 -24.50
CA THR A 19 -30.91 -23.48 -24.59
C THR A 19 -30.39 -22.73 -25.82
N TYR A 20 -29.12 -22.93 -26.18
CA TYR A 20 -28.44 -22.16 -27.23
C TYR A 20 -27.95 -23.02 -28.39
N LEU A 21 -28.12 -24.35 -28.29
CA LEU A 21 -27.61 -25.31 -29.26
C LEU A 21 -28.17 -25.10 -30.67
N ASP A 22 -29.44 -24.69 -30.79
CA ASP A 22 -30.04 -24.34 -32.08
C ASP A 22 -29.26 -23.19 -32.76
N GLU A 23 -28.95 -22.12 -32.03
CA GLU A 23 -28.19 -20.98 -32.56
C GLU A 23 -26.77 -21.38 -32.97
N ALA A 24 -26.10 -22.19 -32.13
CA ALA A 24 -24.75 -22.66 -32.37
C ALA A 24 -24.68 -23.51 -33.65
N ILE A 25 -25.58 -24.50 -33.82
CA ILE A 25 -25.63 -25.35 -35.01
C ILE A 25 -26.00 -24.54 -36.26
N LEU A 26 -27.00 -23.65 -36.17
CA LEU A 26 -27.38 -22.78 -37.28
C LEU A 26 -26.23 -21.86 -37.73
N SER A 27 -25.39 -21.40 -36.80
CA SER A 27 -24.21 -20.59 -37.14
C SER A 27 -23.17 -21.35 -37.97
N ILE A 28 -23.09 -22.68 -37.81
CA ILE A 28 -22.25 -23.56 -38.61
C ILE A 28 -22.88 -23.85 -39.98
N ILE A 29 -24.19 -24.12 -40.02
CA ILE A 29 -24.93 -24.35 -41.27
C ILE A 29 -24.78 -23.15 -42.23
N HIS A 30 -24.78 -21.93 -41.70
CA HIS A 30 -24.65 -20.69 -42.48
C HIS A 30 -23.19 -20.27 -42.77
N GLN A 31 -22.20 -21.12 -42.51
CA GLN A 31 -20.84 -20.83 -42.96
C GLN A 31 -20.79 -20.75 -44.49
N THR A 32 -20.05 -19.78 -44.99
CA THR A 32 -19.80 -19.54 -46.42
C THR A 32 -18.98 -20.65 -47.04
N TYR A 33 -17.99 -21.17 -46.30
CA TYR A 33 -17.25 -22.39 -46.65
C TYR A 33 -18.17 -23.60 -46.60
N GLN A 34 -18.25 -24.40 -47.68
CA GLN A 34 -19.25 -25.47 -47.80
C GLN A 34 -18.72 -26.87 -47.48
N ASN A 35 -17.41 -27.11 -47.63
CA ASN A 35 -16.82 -28.43 -47.44
C ASN A 35 -16.45 -28.71 -45.98
N TRP A 36 -17.46 -28.95 -45.13
CA TRP A 36 -17.28 -29.29 -43.72
C TRP A 36 -18.14 -30.48 -43.28
N GLU A 37 -17.75 -31.11 -42.17
CA GLU A 37 -18.61 -31.98 -41.36
C GLU A 37 -18.70 -31.43 -39.93
N LEU A 38 -19.85 -31.58 -39.27
CA LEU A 38 -20.04 -31.19 -37.88
C LEU A 38 -20.21 -32.45 -37.01
N LEU A 39 -19.27 -32.65 -36.10
CA LEU A 39 -19.27 -33.72 -35.12
C LEU A 39 -19.75 -33.14 -33.79
N VAL A 40 -20.98 -33.45 -33.40
CA VAL A 40 -21.54 -33.01 -32.11
C VAL A 40 -21.38 -34.15 -31.11
N ILE A 41 -20.51 -33.95 -30.11
CA ILE A 41 -20.15 -34.95 -29.11
C ILE A 41 -21.02 -34.72 -27.89
N ASN A 42 -22.03 -35.56 -27.72
CA ASN A 42 -22.93 -35.47 -26.60
C ASN A 42 -22.40 -36.25 -25.40
N GLU A 43 -22.03 -35.51 -24.37
CA GLU A 43 -21.51 -36.08 -23.12
C GLU A 43 -22.58 -36.91 -22.40
N PHE A 44 -22.15 -37.96 -21.71
CA PHE A 44 -23.04 -38.80 -20.92
C PHE A 44 -23.66 -38.02 -19.76
N GLY A 45 -24.97 -38.17 -19.59
CA GLY A 45 -25.74 -37.45 -18.57
C GLY A 45 -26.31 -36.11 -19.03
N SER A 46 -26.09 -35.72 -20.30
CA SER A 46 -26.79 -34.58 -20.90
C SER A 46 -28.29 -34.84 -21.04
N ASN A 47 -29.10 -33.77 -20.94
CA ASN A 47 -30.53 -33.82 -21.18
C ASN A 47 -30.87 -34.43 -22.56
N GLU A 48 -31.95 -35.21 -22.62
CA GLU A 48 -32.47 -35.81 -23.85
C GLU A 48 -32.89 -34.76 -24.89
N GLU A 49 -33.23 -33.54 -24.46
CA GLU A 49 -33.60 -32.47 -25.38
C GLU A 49 -32.44 -32.07 -26.31
N GLY A 50 -31.20 -32.00 -25.80
CA GLY A 50 -30.03 -31.74 -26.64
C GLY A 50 -29.84 -32.80 -27.74
N LYS A 51 -30.04 -34.08 -27.41
CA LYS A 51 -29.99 -35.18 -28.41
C LYS A 51 -31.08 -35.03 -29.47
N ARG A 52 -32.30 -34.62 -29.07
CA ARG A 52 -33.41 -34.39 -30.01
C ARG A 52 -33.10 -33.26 -30.98
N ILE A 53 -32.56 -32.13 -30.49
CA ILE A 53 -32.14 -31.00 -31.32
C ILE A 53 -31.13 -31.46 -32.37
N ILE A 54 -30.09 -32.20 -31.97
CA ILE A 54 -29.05 -32.67 -32.91
C ILE A 54 -29.61 -33.64 -33.94
N ASN A 55 -30.43 -34.62 -33.52
CA ASN A 55 -31.03 -35.58 -34.45
C ASN A 55 -31.95 -34.91 -35.47
N ARG A 56 -32.65 -33.84 -35.08
CA ARG A 56 -33.46 -33.01 -35.99
C ARG A 56 -32.58 -32.38 -37.07
N TYR A 57 -31.43 -31.81 -36.71
CA TYR A 57 -30.50 -31.24 -37.68
C TYR A 57 -29.80 -32.29 -38.55
N ALA A 58 -29.37 -33.42 -37.98
CA ALA A 58 -28.76 -34.51 -38.72
C ALA A 58 -29.71 -35.16 -39.75
N ALA A 59 -31.03 -35.10 -39.50
CA ALA A 59 -32.04 -35.56 -40.45
C ALA A 59 -32.21 -34.63 -41.67
N ILE A 60 -31.86 -33.35 -41.56
CA ILE A 60 -32.00 -32.35 -42.63
C ILE A 60 -30.67 -32.00 -43.31
N ASP A 61 -29.53 -32.15 -42.63
CA ASP A 61 -28.19 -31.94 -43.19
C ASP A 61 -27.28 -33.12 -42.83
N SER A 62 -26.96 -33.92 -43.85
CA SER A 62 -26.14 -35.13 -43.72
C SER A 62 -24.68 -34.86 -43.28
N ARG A 63 -24.24 -33.60 -43.28
CA ARG A 63 -22.91 -33.20 -42.78
C ARG A 63 -22.85 -33.23 -41.25
N ILE A 64 -23.98 -33.29 -40.56
CA ILE A 64 -24.07 -33.23 -39.09
C ILE A 64 -24.19 -34.66 -38.52
N ARG A 65 -23.33 -34.99 -37.56
CA ARG A 65 -23.28 -36.31 -36.92
C ARG A 65 -23.27 -36.19 -35.41
N LEU A 66 -24.20 -36.90 -34.75
CA LEU A 66 -24.20 -37.11 -33.31
C LEU A 66 -23.22 -38.22 -32.93
N ILE A 67 -22.32 -37.93 -32.01
CA ILE A 67 -21.46 -38.90 -31.34
C ILE A 67 -21.90 -38.96 -29.88
N GLN A 68 -22.37 -40.10 -29.42
CA GLN A 68 -22.83 -40.29 -28.04
C GLN A 68 -21.76 -40.98 -27.21
N ASN A 69 -21.28 -40.33 -26.15
CA ASN A 69 -20.42 -40.99 -25.16
C ASN A 69 -21.21 -42.03 -24.37
N SER A 70 -20.61 -43.19 -24.11
CA SER A 70 -21.20 -44.28 -23.33
C SER A 70 -21.10 -44.07 -21.82
N GLU A 71 -20.18 -43.22 -21.37
CA GLU A 71 -19.94 -42.87 -19.97
C GLU A 71 -19.49 -41.40 -19.86
N ARG A 72 -19.41 -40.86 -18.64
CA ARG A 72 -19.05 -39.45 -18.43
C ARG A 72 -17.54 -39.26 -18.56
N LEU A 73 -17.09 -38.68 -19.67
CA LEU A 73 -15.67 -38.56 -20.02
C LEU A 73 -15.04 -37.22 -19.60
N GLY A 74 -15.85 -36.17 -19.46
CA GLY A 74 -15.38 -34.79 -19.29
C GLY A 74 -15.02 -34.13 -20.63
N ILE A 75 -14.83 -32.81 -20.61
CA ILE A 75 -14.62 -32.00 -21.82
C ILE A 75 -13.39 -32.44 -22.64
N ALA A 76 -12.24 -32.65 -21.98
CA ALA A 76 -10.99 -33.00 -22.65
C ALA A 76 -11.10 -34.33 -23.42
N GLU A 77 -11.64 -35.38 -22.79
CA GLU A 77 -11.74 -36.68 -23.45
C GLU A 77 -12.92 -36.74 -24.44
N SER A 78 -14.01 -36.00 -24.20
CA SER A 78 -15.07 -35.78 -25.20
C SER A 78 -14.54 -35.10 -26.47
N LEU A 79 -13.70 -34.08 -26.32
CA LEU A 79 -13.01 -33.46 -27.44
C LEU A 79 -12.12 -34.48 -28.16
N ASN A 80 -11.32 -35.26 -27.42
CA ASN A 80 -10.47 -36.30 -28.00
C ASN A 80 -11.26 -37.33 -28.80
N GLU A 81 -12.46 -37.71 -28.36
CA GLU A 81 -13.34 -38.60 -29.11
C GLU A 81 -13.76 -37.98 -30.45
N GLY A 82 -14.14 -36.69 -30.44
CA GLY A 82 -14.38 -35.92 -31.66
C GLY A 82 -13.15 -35.87 -32.58
N LEU A 83 -11.97 -35.62 -32.02
CA LEU A 83 -10.71 -35.57 -32.77
C LEU A 83 -10.37 -36.91 -33.44
N ARG A 84 -10.61 -38.04 -32.76
CA ARG A 84 -10.40 -39.39 -33.34
C ARG A 84 -11.34 -39.68 -34.51
N GLN A 85 -12.54 -39.11 -34.49
CA GLN A 85 -13.56 -39.35 -35.53
C GLN A 85 -13.53 -38.34 -36.68
N ALA A 86 -12.85 -37.20 -36.51
CA ALA A 86 -12.67 -36.17 -37.53
C ALA A 86 -12.01 -36.74 -38.80
N LYS A 87 -12.50 -36.37 -39.99
CA LYS A 87 -11.96 -36.76 -41.30
C LYS A 87 -11.34 -35.61 -42.10
N GLY A 88 -11.52 -34.38 -41.63
CA GLY A 88 -11.02 -33.17 -42.26
C GLY A 88 -9.50 -33.08 -42.27
N GLU A 89 -8.99 -32.36 -43.27
CA GLU A 89 -7.60 -31.90 -43.31
C GLU A 89 -7.36 -30.82 -42.25
N TYR A 90 -8.39 -30.02 -42.01
CA TYR A 90 -8.46 -29.06 -40.91
C TYR A 90 -9.49 -29.50 -39.89
N ILE A 91 -9.20 -29.21 -38.62
CA ILE A 91 -10.10 -29.45 -37.50
C ILE A 91 -10.40 -28.09 -36.86
N ALA A 92 -11.67 -27.76 -36.72
CA ALA A 92 -12.13 -26.56 -36.01
C ALA A 92 -12.85 -26.96 -34.73
N ARG A 93 -12.75 -26.13 -33.68
CA ARG A 93 -13.51 -26.30 -32.43
C ARG A 93 -14.69 -25.33 -32.41
N MET A 94 -15.77 -25.72 -31.75
CA MET A 94 -16.96 -24.90 -31.54
C MET A 94 -17.62 -25.27 -30.20
N ASP A 95 -18.10 -24.29 -29.44
CA ASP A 95 -18.92 -24.55 -28.24
C ASP A 95 -20.42 -24.55 -28.56
N GLY A 96 -21.19 -25.28 -27.75
CA GLY A 96 -22.63 -25.48 -27.96
C GLY A 96 -23.51 -24.25 -27.66
N ASP A 97 -22.94 -23.17 -27.16
CA ASP A 97 -23.63 -21.95 -26.73
C ASP A 97 -23.13 -20.66 -27.41
N ASP A 98 -22.09 -20.77 -28.23
CA ASP A 98 -21.48 -19.65 -28.95
C ASP A 98 -21.99 -19.51 -30.40
N ILE A 99 -21.57 -18.45 -31.11
CA ILE A 99 -21.95 -18.20 -32.51
C ILE A 99 -20.70 -18.00 -33.37
N SER A 100 -20.52 -18.84 -34.40
CA SER A 100 -19.52 -18.61 -35.45
C SER A 100 -20.05 -17.67 -36.52
N LEU A 101 -19.32 -16.60 -36.83
CA LEU A 101 -19.75 -15.66 -37.88
C LEU A 101 -19.57 -16.30 -39.28
N PRO A 102 -20.38 -15.91 -40.30
CA PRO A 102 -20.50 -16.66 -41.55
C PRO A 102 -19.20 -16.90 -42.35
N LYS A 103 -18.17 -16.05 -42.15
CA LYS A 103 -16.89 -16.13 -42.87
C LYS A 103 -15.76 -16.77 -42.07
N ARG A 104 -16.01 -17.26 -40.85
CA ARG A 104 -14.98 -17.78 -39.97
C ARG A 104 -14.16 -18.89 -40.64
N ILE A 105 -14.84 -19.96 -41.07
CA ILE A 105 -14.15 -21.15 -41.60
C ILE A 105 -13.45 -20.83 -42.92
N GLU A 106 -14.08 -20.06 -43.81
CA GLU A 106 -13.49 -19.59 -45.07
C GLU A 106 -12.17 -18.86 -44.80
N LYS A 107 -12.18 -17.85 -43.94
CA LYS A 107 -11.01 -17.02 -43.64
C LYS A 107 -9.90 -17.79 -42.95
N GLN A 108 -10.24 -18.69 -42.01
CA GLN A 108 -9.24 -19.51 -41.33
C GLN A 108 -8.61 -20.52 -42.30
N VAL A 109 -9.37 -21.15 -43.20
CA VAL A 109 -8.82 -22.06 -44.22
C VAL A 109 -7.93 -21.31 -45.21
N GLU A 110 -8.37 -20.14 -45.71
CA GLU A 110 -7.57 -19.28 -46.59
C GLU A 110 -6.22 -18.95 -45.93
N PHE A 111 -6.25 -18.47 -44.68
CA PHE A 111 -5.05 -18.14 -43.92
C PHE A 111 -4.12 -19.35 -43.75
N MET A 112 -4.67 -20.51 -43.40
CA MET A 112 -3.87 -21.73 -43.24
C MET A 112 -3.34 -22.25 -44.59
N GLU A 113 -4.03 -22.04 -45.70
CA GLU A 113 -3.53 -22.40 -47.02
C GLU A 113 -2.36 -21.53 -47.47
N GLU A 114 -2.36 -20.26 -47.08
CA GLU A 114 -1.29 -19.30 -47.37
C GLU A 114 -0.08 -19.47 -46.44
N ASN A 115 -0.29 -19.91 -45.20
CA ASN A 115 0.76 -19.99 -44.16
C ASN A 115 0.99 -21.44 -43.71
N LYS A 116 1.86 -22.15 -44.44
CA LYS A 116 2.11 -23.60 -44.24
C LYS A 116 2.90 -23.94 -42.97
N ASP A 117 3.58 -22.96 -42.38
CA ASP A 117 4.35 -23.03 -41.14
C ASP A 117 3.49 -22.87 -39.87
N ILE A 118 2.29 -22.30 -39.99
CA ILE A 118 1.31 -22.22 -38.90
C ILE A 118 0.60 -23.58 -38.74
N LEU A 119 0.54 -24.10 -37.51
CA LEU A 119 -0.17 -25.34 -37.18
C LEU A 119 -1.59 -25.10 -36.69
N LEU A 120 -1.84 -23.96 -36.04
CA LEU A 120 -3.13 -23.60 -35.45
C LEU A 120 -3.37 -22.10 -35.58
N CYS A 121 -4.60 -21.71 -35.92
CA CYS A 121 -5.03 -20.33 -35.90
C CYS A 121 -6.30 -20.11 -35.06
N GLY A 122 -6.38 -18.99 -34.35
CA GLY A 122 -7.61 -18.48 -33.75
C GLY A 122 -8.13 -17.23 -34.47
N VAL A 123 -9.17 -16.60 -33.93
CA VAL A 123 -9.76 -15.36 -34.45
C VAL A 123 -10.07 -14.38 -33.31
N GLN A 124 -10.24 -13.09 -33.61
CA GLN A 124 -10.78 -12.16 -32.62
C GLN A 124 -12.25 -12.50 -32.30
N VAL A 125 -12.68 -12.10 -31.10
CA VAL A 125 -13.99 -12.43 -30.56
C VAL A 125 -14.74 -11.17 -30.14
N GLU A 126 -16.05 -11.19 -30.33
CA GLU A 126 -16.98 -10.24 -29.71
C GLU A 126 -17.63 -10.94 -28.51
N VAL A 127 -17.40 -10.45 -27.30
CA VAL A 127 -18.05 -11.00 -26.10
C VAL A 127 -19.44 -10.39 -25.93
N PHE A 128 -20.45 -11.23 -25.75
CA PHE A 128 -21.84 -10.83 -25.55
C PHE A 128 -22.54 -11.69 -24.48
N GLY A 129 -23.67 -11.24 -23.95
CA GLY A 129 -24.37 -11.92 -22.85
C GLY A 129 -24.72 -10.95 -21.73
N SER A 130 -24.71 -11.43 -20.48
CA SER A 130 -24.91 -10.56 -19.31
C SER A 130 -23.65 -9.77 -18.96
N GLU A 131 -22.49 -10.29 -19.34
CA GLU A 131 -21.18 -9.66 -19.12
C GLU A 131 -20.63 -9.09 -20.43
N LYS A 132 -19.74 -8.10 -20.31
CA LYS A 132 -18.99 -7.54 -21.44
C LYS A 132 -17.50 -7.56 -21.14
N TRP A 133 -16.71 -8.01 -22.10
CA TRP A 133 -15.25 -8.03 -22.00
C TRP A 133 -14.63 -7.67 -23.36
N ASP A 134 -13.63 -6.79 -23.36
CA ASP A 134 -12.85 -6.46 -24.57
C ASP A 134 -11.66 -7.42 -24.67
N TRP A 135 -11.87 -8.58 -25.30
CA TRP A 135 -10.80 -9.55 -25.54
C TRP A 135 -10.08 -9.24 -26.85
N LYS A 136 -8.84 -8.75 -26.72
CA LYS A 136 -7.92 -8.55 -27.85
C LYS A 136 -6.80 -9.57 -27.80
N LEU A 137 -6.80 -10.48 -28.77
CA LEU A 137 -5.78 -11.50 -28.89
C LEU A 137 -4.63 -10.99 -29.76
N GLU A 138 -3.39 -11.30 -29.35
CA GLU A 138 -2.21 -11.03 -30.17
C GLU A 138 -2.29 -11.81 -31.49
N THR A 139 -1.84 -11.19 -32.58
CA THR A 139 -1.88 -11.77 -33.94
C THR A 139 -0.51 -12.18 -34.46
N ASP A 140 0.58 -11.60 -33.94
CA ASP A 140 1.94 -11.99 -34.29
C ASP A 140 2.33 -13.30 -33.58
N SER A 141 2.66 -14.34 -34.36
CA SER A 141 3.07 -15.65 -33.85
C SER A 141 4.30 -15.59 -32.94
N ALA A 142 5.24 -14.69 -33.21
CA ALA A 142 6.43 -14.54 -32.38
C ALA A 142 6.08 -14.00 -30.99
N GLN A 143 5.18 -13.02 -30.92
CA GLN A 143 4.68 -12.49 -29.66
C GLN A 143 3.77 -13.50 -28.93
N ILE A 144 2.91 -14.23 -29.66
CA ILE A 144 2.08 -15.30 -29.07
C ILE A 144 2.96 -16.35 -28.39
N ARG A 145 4.09 -16.73 -28.99
CA ARG A 145 5.01 -17.71 -28.43
C ARG A 145 5.58 -17.28 -27.08
N THR A 146 5.96 -16.01 -26.93
CA THR A 146 6.47 -15.47 -25.66
C THR A 146 5.34 -15.25 -24.67
N ASP A 147 4.20 -14.71 -25.10
CA ASP A 147 3.00 -14.54 -24.27
C ASP A 147 2.51 -15.86 -23.70
N ALA A 148 2.66 -16.95 -24.44
CA ALA A 148 2.31 -18.29 -23.98
C ALA A 148 3.09 -18.75 -22.72
N LEU A 149 4.09 -18.00 -22.24
CA LEU A 149 4.70 -18.24 -20.92
C LEU A 149 3.71 -17.99 -19.78
N PHE A 150 2.82 -17.01 -19.92
CA PHE A 150 1.90 -16.58 -18.86
C PHE A 150 0.45 -16.44 -19.31
N TYR A 151 0.13 -16.57 -20.60
CA TYR A 151 -1.20 -16.30 -21.17
C TYR A 151 -1.63 -17.39 -22.16
N SER A 152 -2.93 -17.69 -22.24
CA SER A 152 -3.43 -18.61 -23.26
C SER A 152 -3.37 -17.97 -24.66
N PRO A 153 -2.80 -18.65 -25.68
CA PRO A 153 -2.65 -18.12 -27.04
C PRO A 153 -3.94 -17.74 -27.78
N CYS A 154 -5.03 -18.45 -27.50
CA CYS A 154 -6.29 -18.33 -28.24
C CYS A 154 -7.47 -18.50 -27.29
N VAL A 155 -8.62 -17.92 -27.65
CA VAL A 155 -9.91 -18.26 -27.05
C VAL A 155 -10.33 -19.63 -27.59
N HIS A 156 -10.46 -20.64 -26.71
CA HIS A 156 -10.58 -22.05 -27.10
C HIS A 156 -11.59 -22.35 -28.23
N PRO A 157 -12.82 -21.78 -28.29
CA PRO A 157 -13.79 -22.10 -29.35
C PRO A 157 -13.48 -21.49 -30.71
N THR A 158 -12.46 -20.65 -30.80
CA THR A 158 -12.08 -19.99 -32.06
C THR A 158 -11.13 -20.82 -32.91
N ILE A 159 -10.52 -21.86 -32.36
CA ILE A 159 -9.38 -22.50 -33.02
C ILE A 159 -9.75 -23.30 -34.26
N LEU A 160 -8.88 -23.24 -35.27
CA LEU A 160 -8.80 -24.14 -36.41
C LEU A 160 -7.34 -24.56 -36.58
N PHE A 161 -7.09 -25.87 -36.69
CA PHE A 161 -5.73 -26.40 -36.76
C PHE A 161 -5.60 -27.55 -37.76
N ARG A 162 -4.36 -27.81 -38.19
CA ARG A 162 -4.04 -28.90 -39.11
C ARG A 162 -4.24 -30.25 -38.44
N ARG A 163 -4.79 -31.22 -39.17
CA ARG A 163 -4.86 -32.61 -38.72
C ARG A 163 -3.51 -33.19 -38.31
N ASP A 164 -2.40 -32.70 -38.88
CA ASP A 164 -1.02 -33.04 -38.48
C ASP A 164 -0.75 -32.92 -36.97
N VAL A 165 -1.42 -32.01 -36.26
CA VAL A 165 -1.36 -31.91 -34.79
C VAL A 165 -1.69 -33.26 -34.13
N ILE A 166 -2.63 -33.99 -34.72
CA ILE A 166 -3.05 -35.32 -34.29
C ILE A 166 -2.21 -36.39 -34.96
N ASP A 167 -2.24 -36.48 -36.29
CA ASP A 167 -1.71 -37.63 -37.02
C ASP A 167 -0.18 -37.73 -36.98
N LYS A 168 0.50 -36.58 -36.97
CA LYS A 168 1.98 -36.51 -37.01
C LYS A 168 2.58 -36.28 -35.63
N TYR A 169 2.00 -35.37 -34.85
CA TYR A 169 2.55 -34.97 -33.55
C TYR A 169 1.88 -35.66 -32.36
N ASN A 170 0.78 -36.38 -32.57
CA ASN A 170 0.04 -37.15 -31.56
C ASN A 170 -0.37 -36.31 -30.34
N ILE A 171 -0.84 -35.08 -30.58
CA ILE A 171 -1.24 -34.13 -29.55
C ILE A 171 -2.75 -34.20 -29.35
N PHE A 172 -3.19 -34.87 -28.28
CA PHE A 172 -4.59 -34.87 -27.82
C PHE A 172 -4.74 -34.02 -26.55
N TYR A 173 -5.95 -33.61 -26.18
CA TYR A 173 -6.20 -32.95 -24.89
C TYR A 173 -5.84 -33.89 -23.73
N ASN A 174 -5.29 -33.33 -22.65
CA ASN A 174 -4.96 -34.12 -21.47
C ASN A 174 -6.24 -34.43 -20.67
N LYS A 175 -6.68 -35.69 -20.68
CA LYS A 175 -7.91 -36.13 -20.00
C LYS A 175 -7.92 -35.92 -18.49
N ASP A 176 -6.74 -35.78 -17.87
CA ASP A 176 -6.63 -35.54 -16.43
C ASP A 176 -6.96 -34.08 -16.06
N TYR A 177 -7.05 -33.18 -17.06
CA TYR A 177 -7.36 -31.77 -16.86
C TYR A 177 -8.86 -31.52 -17.01
N LYS A 178 -9.48 -31.15 -15.89
CA LYS A 178 -10.91 -30.84 -15.78
C LYS A 178 -11.24 -29.37 -16.09
N ALA A 179 -10.21 -28.53 -16.23
CA ALA A 179 -10.25 -27.13 -16.62
C ALA A 179 -8.86 -26.72 -17.13
N SER A 180 -8.79 -25.68 -17.97
CA SER A 180 -7.54 -25.17 -18.56
C SER A 180 -6.77 -26.20 -19.40
N GLU A 181 -7.47 -27.20 -19.95
CA GLU A 181 -6.91 -28.23 -20.84
C GLU A 181 -6.43 -27.65 -22.18
N ASP A 182 -7.00 -26.52 -22.57
CA ASP A 182 -6.68 -25.73 -23.76
C ASP A 182 -5.27 -25.13 -23.67
N TYR A 183 -4.90 -24.54 -22.54
CA TYR A 183 -3.58 -23.95 -22.35
C TYR A 183 -2.48 -25.02 -22.51
N ASP A 184 -2.61 -26.18 -21.87
CA ASP A 184 -1.68 -27.30 -22.04
C ASP A 184 -1.60 -27.79 -23.49
N PHE A 185 -2.75 -27.88 -24.17
CA PHE A 185 -2.81 -28.26 -25.58
C PHE A 185 -2.02 -27.26 -26.45
N PHE A 186 -2.25 -25.96 -26.30
CA PHE A 186 -1.52 -24.93 -27.04
C PHE A 186 -0.01 -24.96 -26.77
N ILE A 187 0.40 -25.13 -25.52
CA ILE A 187 1.83 -25.22 -25.17
C ILE A 187 2.48 -26.44 -25.83
N ARG A 188 1.76 -27.56 -25.96
CA ARG A 188 2.28 -28.73 -26.68
C ARG A 188 2.33 -28.52 -28.19
N VAL A 189 1.38 -27.81 -28.78
CA VAL A 189 1.40 -27.45 -30.21
C VAL A 189 2.59 -26.54 -30.53
N LEU A 190 2.86 -25.52 -29.70
CA LEU A 190 3.97 -24.57 -29.87
C LEU A 190 5.38 -25.20 -29.87
N LYS A 191 5.51 -26.50 -29.52
CA LYS A 191 6.76 -27.24 -29.64
C LYS A 191 7.09 -27.67 -31.06
N PHE A 192 6.08 -27.75 -31.93
CA PHE A 192 6.22 -28.31 -33.28
C PHE A 192 5.90 -27.32 -34.40
N GLY A 193 5.27 -26.19 -34.08
CA GLY A 193 5.00 -25.12 -35.03
C GLY A 193 4.28 -23.94 -34.39
N GLU A 194 3.98 -22.94 -35.20
CA GLU A 194 3.47 -21.66 -34.70
C GLU A 194 1.95 -21.63 -34.55
N ILE A 195 1.50 -20.72 -33.69
CA ILE A 195 0.11 -20.34 -33.51
C ILE A 195 -0.04 -18.87 -33.95
N ALA A 196 -1.13 -18.55 -34.64
CA ALA A 196 -1.48 -17.17 -35.02
C ALA A 196 -2.95 -16.87 -34.71
N ASN A 197 -3.32 -15.59 -34.62
CA ASN A 197 -4.73 -15.19 -34.59
C ASN A 197 -5.03 -14.24 -35.75
N LEU A 198 -6.18 -14.41 -36.39
CA LEU A 198 -6.66 -13.47 -37.40
C LEU A 198 -7.12 -12.17 -36.72
N LYS A 199 -6.95 -11.03 -37.41
CA LYS A 199 -7.33 -9.69 -36.91
C LYS A 199 -8.84 -9.43 -36.93
N GLU A 200 -9.58 -10.17 -37.73
CA GLU A 200 -11.03 -10.00 -37.89
C GLU A 200 -11.80 -10.64 -36.73
N ILE A 201 -12.86 -9.96 -36.28
CA ILE A 201 -13.86 -10.53 -35.39
C ILE A 201 -14.70 -11.51 -36.21
N LEU A 202 -14.52 -12.81 -35.95
CA LEU A 202 -15.18 -13.89 -36.69
C LEU A 202 -15.96 -14.84 -35.77
N PHE A 203 -16.09 -14.48 -34.49
CA PHE A 203 -16.71 -15.31 -33.48
C PHE A 203 -17.39 -14.45 -32.42
N LYS A 204 -18.58 -14.86 -31.95
CA LYS A 204 -19.24 -14.24 -30.81
C LYS A 204 -19.23 -15.22 -29.64
N TYR A 205 -18.59 -14.79 -28.56
CA TYR A 205 -18.40 -15.59 -27.35
C TYR A 205 -19.43 -15.19 -26.28
N ARG A 206 -20.20 -16.14 -25.79
CA ARG A 206 -21.30 -15.90 -24.87
C ARG A 206 -20.85 -16.02 -23.42
N LEU A 207 -20.99 -14.94 -22.64
CA LEU A 207 -20.54 -14.89 -21.25
C LEU A 207 -21.69 -14.61 -20.26
N TYR A 208 -21.86 -15.51 -19.29
CA TYR A 208 -22.76 -15.38 -18.14
C TYR A 208 -22.03 -15.65 -16.82
N SER A 209 -22.58 -15.12 -15.71
CA SER A 209 -22.05 -15.31 -14.35
C SER A 209 -22.03 -16.77 -13.87
N THR A 210 -22.80 -17.65 -14.52
CA THR A 210 -22.88 -19.10 -14.23
C THR A 210 -22.00 -19.96 -15.13
N ASN A 211 -21.23 -19.38 -16.05
CA ASN A 211 -20.35 -20.15 -16.94
C ASN A 211 -19.33 -20.94 -16.13
N ALA A 212 -18.89 -22.09 -16.67
CA ALA A 212 -17.88 -22.95 -16.04
C ALA A 212 -16.58 -22.19 -15.71
N THR A 213 -16.25 -21.17 -16.51
CA THR A 213 -15.15 -20.22 -16.27
C THR A 213 -15.26 -19.53 -14.91
N TYR A 214 -16.46 -19.17 -14.43
CA TYR A 214 -16.65 -18.56 -13.11
C TYR A 214 -16.71 -19.58 -11.97
N MET A 215 -17.32 -20.74 -12.23
CA MET A 215 -17.62 -21.76 -11.21
C MET A 215 -16.41 -22.63 -10.82
N ASN A 216 -15.46 -22.88 -11.72
CA ASN A 216 -14.33 -23.83 -11.50
C ASN A 216 -12.96 -23.16 -11.32
N ASN A 217 -12.92 -21.85 -11.07
CA ASN A 217 -11.71 -21.02 -11.07
C ASN A 217 -10.52 -21.61 -10.28
N LYS A 218 -10.74 -22.12 -9.05
CA LYS A 218 -9.63 -22.62 -8.21
C LYS A 218 -8.89 -23.83 -8.81
N ILE A 219 -9.60 -24.73 -9.49
CA ILE A 219 -8.99 -25.92 -10.11
C ILE A 219 -8.26 -25.51 -11.40
N GLY A 220 -8.88 -24.66 -12.21
CA GLY A 220 -8.29 -24.16 -13.46
C GLY A 220 -6.99 -23.38 -13.22
N PHE A 221 -6.95 -22.55 -12.18
CA PHE A 221 -5.75 -21.78 -11.82
C PHE A 221 -4.59 -22.69 -11.36
N LYS A 222 -4.89 -23.76 -10.61
CA LYS A 222 -3.86 -24.72 -10.20
C LYS A 222 -3.23 -25.41 -11.42
N ILE A 223 -4.07 -25.90 -12.33
CA ILE A 223 -3.60 -26.55 -13.57
C ILE A 223 -2.78 -25.55 -14.40
N TYR A 224 -3.20 -24.29 -14.46
CA TYR A 224 -2.46 -23.23 -15.14
C TYR A 224 -1.03 -23.07 -14.61
N SER A 225 -0.87 -22.96 -13.28
CA SER A 225 0.43 -22.93 -12.61
C SER A 225 1.22 -24.22 -12.90
N ASP A 226 0.59 -25.40 -12.91
CA ASP A 226 1.27 -26.67 -13.19
C ASP A 226 1.81 -26.74 -14.63
N VAL A 227 1.07 -26.21 -15.62
CA VAL A 227 1.55 -26.11 -17.01
C VAL A 227 2.74 -25.15 -17.10
N MET A 228 2.63 -24.01 -16.43
CA MET A 228 3.68 -22.99 -16.37
C MET A 228 4.98 -23.55 -15.76
N GLU A 229 4.88 -24.23 -14.62
CA GLU A 229 5.99 -24.91 -13.94
C GLU A 229 6.70 -25.91 -14.87
N ARG A 230 5.93 -26.81 -15.51
CA ARG A 230 6.49 -27.76 -16.48
C ARG A 230 7.14 -27.08 -17.69
N ARG A 231 6.64 -25.91 -18.08
CA ARG A 231 7.19 -25.13 -19.20
C ARG A 231 8.52 -24.51 -18.81
N PHE A 232 8.60 -23.84 -17.65
CA PHE A 232 9.86 -23.27 -17.17
C PHE A 232 10.92 -24.34 -16.92
N HIS A 233 10.55 -25.49 -16.34
CA HIS A 233 11.46 -26.62 -16.19
C HIS A 233 12.08 -27.07 -17.53
N LYS A 234 11.28 -27.10 -18.61
CA LYS A 234 11.77 -27.41 -19.97
C LYS A 234 12.64 -26.33 -20.58
N LEU A 235 12.50 -25.10 -20.11
CA LEU A 235 13.39 -23.99 -20.45
C LEU A 235 14.63 -23.96 -19.53
N GLU A 236 14.83 -24.98 -18.70
CA GLU A 236 15.93 -25.10 -17.72
C GLU A 236 15.91 -23.96 -16.69
N ILE A 237 14.71 -23.51 -16.32
CA ILE A 237 14.47 -22.55 -15.25
C ILE A 237 13.57 -23.22 -14.23
N ASP A 238 14.13 -23.54 -13.07
CA ASP A 238 13.40 -24.19 -12.00
C ASP A 238 12.94 -23.15 -10.97
N PHE A 239 11.63 -23.09 -10.77
CA PHE A 239 10.99 -22.24 -9.78
C PHE A 239 10.34 -23.10 -8.70
N SER A 240 10.41 -22.64 -7.46
CA SER A 240 9.59 -23.15 -6.38
C SER A 240 8.11 -22.89 -6.67
N ARG A 241 7.23 -23.64 -5.98
CA ARG A 241 5.79 -23.45 -6.17
C ARG A 241 5.32 -22.03 -5.86
N GLN A 242 5.91 -21.40 -4.85
CA GLN A 242 5.60 -20.03 -4.46
C GLN A 242 5.98 -19.01 -5.55
N GLU A 243 7.11 -19.23 -6.23
CA GLU A 243 7.54 -18.37 -7.35
C GLU A 243 6.65 -18.56 -8.58
N VAL A 244 6.22 -19.80 -8.88
CA VAL A 244 5.25 -20.05 -9.96
C VAL A 244 3.91 -19.37 -9.66
N ASP A 245 3.42 -19.45 -8.43
CA ASP A 245 2.16 -18.79 -8.03
C ASP A 245 2.30 -17.26 -8.06
N LEU A 246 3.49 -16.71 -7.76
CA LEU A 246 3.78 -15.28 -7.93
C LEU A 246 3.83 -14.85 -9.40
N LEU A 247 4.33 -15.70 -10.30
CA LEU A 247 4.30 -15.46 -11.75
C LEU A 247 2.89 -15.60 -12.35
N SER A 248 2.02 -16.41 -11.72
CA SER A 248 0.67 -16.68 -12.20
C SER A 248 -0.23 -15.45 -12.18
N VAL A 249 -0.89 -15.17 -13.31
CA VAL A 249 -1.88 -14.08 -13.44
C VAL A 249 -3.09 -14.24 -12.51
N HIS A 250 -3.31 -15.44 -11.96
CA HIS A 250 -4.48 -15.75 -11.13
C HIS A 250 -4.23 -15.71 -9.62
N TYR A 251 -2.98 -15.90 -9.20
CA TYR A 251 -2.60 -15.98 -7.78
C TYR A 251 -1.71 -14.82 -7.35
N SER A 252 -0.93 -14.23 -8.26
CA SER A 252 0.02 -13.16 -7.99
C SER A 252 -0.57 -12.05 -7.13
N LEU A 253 0.07 -11.81 -5.98
CA LEU A 253 -0.23 -10.74 -5.01
C LEU A 253 -1.64 -10.80 -4.40
N LYS A 254 -2.49 -11.74 -4.80
CA LYS A 254 -3.89 -11.76 -4.42
C LYS A 254 -4.08 -12.11 -2.95
N GLY A 255 -4.81 -11.25 -2.24
CA GLY A 255 -5.10 -11.41 -0.81
C GLY A 255 -3.94 -11.03 0.10
N LEU A 256 -2.85 -10.48 -0.43
CA LEU A 256 -1.75 -9.96 0.37
C LEU A 256 -2.07 -8.57 0.91
N GLU A 257 -1.48 -8.25 2.05
CA GLU A 257 -1.71 -6.97 2.73
C GLU A 257 -0.41 -6.36 3.28
N GLY A 258 -0.42 -5.05 3.51
CA GLY A 258 0.69 -4.37 4.19
C GLY A 258 2.01 -4.39 3.42
N VAL A 259 3.11 -4.64 4.16
CA VAL A 259 4.48 -4.67 3.64
C VAL A 259 4.73 -5.87 2.72
N GLU A 260 4.02 -6.99 2.93
CA GLU A 260 4.18 -8.20 2.13
C GLU A 260 3.88 -7.95 0.65
N VAL A 261 2.92 -7.06 0.35
CA VAL A 261 2.64 -6.64 -1.04
C VAL A 261 3.90 -6.08 -1.71
N LEU A 262 4.62 -5.19 -1.02
CA LEU A 262 5.84 -4.56 -1.54
C LEU A 262 6.98 -5.58 -1.70
N GLU A 263 7.14 -6.48 -0.73
CA GLU A 263 8.13 -7.56 -0.79
C GLU A 263 7.89 -8.49 -1.98
N LYS A 264 6.63 -8.90 -2.19
CA LYS A 264 6.27 -9.77 -3.31
C LYS A 264 6.32 -9.06 -4.66
N MET A 265 6.11 -7.74 -4.72
CA MET A 265 6.37 -6.96 -5.94
C MET A 265 7.84 -6.95 -6.30
N VAL A 266 8.75 -6.73 -5.34
CA VAL A 266 10.20 -6.81 -5.57
C VAL A 266 10.61 -8.22 -5.98
N ALA A 267 10.06 -9.26 -5.33
CA ALA A 267 10.33 -10.64 -5.70
C ALA A 267 9.84 -10.96 -7.13
N LEU A 268 8.66 -10.47 -7.52
CA LEU A 268 8.14 -10.63 -8.87
C LEU A 268 9.05 -9.95 -9.90
N ASP A 269 9.48 -8.71 -9.66
CA ASP A 269 10.42 -7.99 -10.52
C ASP A 269 11.72 -8.79 -10.73
N LEU A 270 12.31 -9.32 -9.66
CA LEU A 270 13.52 -10.15 -9.74
C LEU A 270 13.31 -11.47 -10.49
N LEU A 271 12.15 -12.12 -10.33
CA LEU A 271 11.82 -13.33 -11.09
C LEU A 271 11.70 -13.04 -12.58
N LEU A 272 11.03 -11.96 -12.95
CA LEU A 272 10.89 -11.55 -14.34
C LEU A 272 12.25 -11.23 -14.98
N LYS A 273 13.16 -10.58 -14.23
CA LYS A 273 14.55 -10.34 -14.68
C LYS A 273 15.30 -11.65 -14.91
N ASN A 274 15.20 -12.60 -13.98
CA ASN A 274 15.82 -13.90 -14.12
C ASN A 274 15.34 -14.61 -15.40
N ILE A 275 14.03 -14.60 -15.66
CA ILE A 275 13.45 -15.13 -16.91
C ILE A 275 14.04 -14.41 -18.13
N PHE A 276 14.08 -13.08 -18.10
CA PHE A 276 14.60 -12.30 -19.21
C PHE A 276 16.07 -12.62 -19.50
N TYR A 277 16.94 -12.59 -18.49
CA TYR A 277 18.38 -12.78 -18.66
C TYR A 277 18.73 -14.19 -19.16
N VAL A 278 18.10 -15.22 -18.59
CA VAL A 278 18.34 -16.61 -19.01
C VAL A 278 17.88 -16.82 -20.45
N LEU A 279 16.67 -16.35 -20.81
CA LEU A 279 16.12 -16.58 -22.15
C LEU A 279 16.74 -15.67 -23.21
N TYR A 280 17.15 -14.45 -22.87
CA TYR A 280 17.88 -13.55 -23.77
C TYR A 280 19.16 -14.21 -24.28
N ASN A 281 19.91 -14.85 -23.39
CA ASN A 281 21.15 -15.56 -23.74
C ASN A 281 20.89 -16.79 -24.61
N LYS A 282 19.71 -17.43 -24.51
CA LYS A 282 19.32 -18.58 -25.33
C LYS A 282 18.85 -18.17 -26.73
N ASP A 283 18.05 -17.11 -26.84
CA ASP A 283 17.55 -16.60 -28.12
C ASP A 283 17.36 -15.07 -28.10
N LYS A 284 18.44 -14.38 -28.47
CA LYS A 284 18.44 -12.92 -28.62
C LYS A 284 17.39 -12.39 -29.61
N LYS A 285 16.99 -13.16 -30.62
CA LYS A 285 16.02 -12.68 -31.63
C LYS A 285 14.62 -12.54 -31.04
N SER A 286 14.29 -13.39 -30.07
CA SER A 286 13.01 -13.35 -29.35
C SER A 286 12.96 -12.30 -28.24
N ALA A 287 14.11 -11.72 -27.87
CA ALA A 287 14.22 -10.82 -26.72
C ALA A 287 13.25 -9.63 -26.73
N PRO A 288 13.00 -8.92 -27.85
CA PRO A 288 12.03 -7.82 -27.87
C PRO A 288 10.61 -8.27 -27.50
N TYR A 289 10.18 -9.41 -28.04
CA TYR A 289 8.87 -10.01 -27.77
C TYR A 289 8.76 -10.47 -26.31
N LEU A 290 9.81 -11.10 -25.80
CA LEU A 290 9.89 -11.55 -24.42
C LEU A 290 9.83 -10.36 -23.44
N PHE A 291 10.59 -9.30 -23.72
CA PHE A 291 10.60 -8.10 -22.88
C PHE A 291 9.21 -7.48 -22.79
N LYS A 292 8.50 -7.35 -23.93
CA LYS A 292 7.11 -6.88 -23.97
C LYS A 292 6.16 -7.77 -23.17
N THR A 293 6.32 -9.09 -23.23
CA THR A 293 5.54 -10.03 -22.40
C THR A 293 5.78 -9.79 -20.90
N LEU A 294 7.04 -9.63 -20.49
CA LEU A 294 7.42 -9.44 -19.09
C LEU A 294 6.98 -8.07 -18.56
N HIS A 295 7.10 -7.01 -19.38
CA HIS A 295 6.51 -5.70 -19.12
C HIS A 295 5.00 -5.82 -18.84
N ARG A 296 4.25 -6.44 -19.77
CA ARG A 296 2.80 -6.64 -19.60
C ARG A 296 2.50 -7.36 -18.29
N ARG A 297 3.26 -8.41 -17.98
CA ARG A 297 3.05 -9.19 -16.76
C ARG A 297 3.26 -8.34 -15.50
N PHE A 298 4.32 -7.54 -15.43
CA PHE A 298 4.57 -6.70 -14.27
C PHE A 298 3.55 -5.56 -14.15
N LYS A 299 3.24 -4.92 -15.27
CA LYS A 299 2.24 -3.84 -15.35
C LYS A 299 0.85 -4.33 -14.90
N GLU A 300 0.40 -5.49 -15.37
CA GLU A 300 -0.89 -6.05 -14.95
C GLU A 300 -0.93 -6.34 -13.44
N SER A 301 0.16 -6.88 -12.87
CA SER A 301 0.25 -7.06 -11.42
C SER A 301 0.14 -5.75 -10.65
N TYR A 302 0.78 -4.69 -11.15
CA TYR A 302 0.73 -3.35 -10.54
C TYR A 302 -0.66 -2.71 -10.66
N ASP A 303 -1.24 -2.70 -11.87
CA ASP A 303 -2.54 -2.08 -12.16
C ASP A 303 -3.68 -2.71 -11.33
N TRP A 304 -3.56 -4.00 -11.00
CA TRP A 304 -4.57 -4.75 -10.24
C TRP A 304 -4.37 -4.74 -8.72
N LEU A 305 -3.34 -4.06 -8.19
CA LEU A 305 -3.07 -4.05 -6.75
C LEU A 305 -4.29 -3.59 -5.93
N ASP A 306 -4.95 -2.51 -6.35
CA ASP A 306 -6.12 -1.97 -5.65
C ASP A 306 -7.32 -2.93 -5.65
N ASN A 307 -7.40 -3.84 -6.62
CA ASN A 307 -8.47 -4.84 -6.72
C ASN A 307 -8.15 -6.13 -5.97
N THR A 308 -6.88 -6.40 -5.68
CA THR A 308 -6.40 -7.71 -5.23
C THR A 308 -5.72 -7.70 -3.86
N CYS A 309 -5.21 -6.55 -3.41
CA CYS A 309 -4.47 -6.35 -2.16
C CYS A 309 -5.16 -5.31 -1.27
N LYS A 310 -4.84 -5.30 0.03
CA LYS A 310 -5.33 -4.26 0.99
C LYS A 310 -4.20 -3.69 1.84
N TYR A 311 -4.43 -2.52 2.44
CA TYR A 311 -3.56 -1.94 3.48
C TYR A 311 -2.07 -1.74 3.12
N PHE A 312 -1.72 -1.54 1.84
CA PHE A 312 -0.32 -1.38 1.40
C PHE A 312 0.03 0.09 1.06
N ASP A 313 1.33 0.38 0.96
CA ASP A 313 1.80 1.72 0.61
C ASP A 313 1.88 1.95 -0.90
N LYS A 314 0.83 2.55 -1.47
CA LYS A 314 0.74 2.86 -2.91
C LYS A 314 1.93 3.65 -3.47
N ASN A 315 2.48 4.62 -2.74
CA ASN A 315 3.60 5.42 -3.24
C ASN A 315 4.87 4.57 -3.39
N LYS A 316 5.10 3.65 -2.44
CA LYS A 316 6.21 2.71 -2.52
C LYS A 316 5.99 1.66 -3.60
N ALA A 317 4.76 1.17 -3.78
CA ALA A 317 4.41 0.28 -4.87
C ALA A 317 4.66 0.93 -6.24
N GLU A 318 4.25 2.20 -6.40
CA GLU A 318 4.52 2.99 -7.60
C GLU A 318 6.02 3.20 -7.82
N SER A 319 6.78 3.50 -6.76
CA SER A 319 8.24 3.62 -6.83
C SER A 319 8.90 2.32 -7.27
N ILE A 320 8.51 1.17 -6.70
CA ILE A 320 9.00 -0.16 -7.11
C ILE A 320 8.70 -0.42 -8.60
N TYR A 321 7.48 -0.10 -9.04
CA TYR A 321 7.09 -0.29 -10.45
C TYR A 321 7.89 0.61 -11.39
N LYS A 322 7.96 1.92 -11.12
CA LYS A 322 8.68 2.89 -11.97
C LYS A 322 10.19 2.65 -12.01
N ASN A 323 10.76 2.14 -10.93
CA ASN A 323 12.20 1.88 -10.81
C ASN A 323 12.59 0.48 -11.30
N SER A 324 11.69 -0.29 -11.91
CA SER A 324 11.99 -1.56 -12.58
C SER A 324 12.33 -1.33 -14.04
N VAL A 325 13.23 -2.16 -14.60
CA VAL A 325 13.48 -2.21 -16.04
C VAL A 325 12.19 -2.49 -16.84
N PHE A 326 11.23 -3.22 -16.27
CA PHE A 326 9.95 -3.53 -16.91
C PHE A 326 8.91 -2.41 -16.81
N TYR A 327 9.29 -1.22 -16.32
CA TYR A 327 8.48 -0.02 -16.54
C TYR A 327 8.41 0.34 -18.03
N HIS A 328 9.48 0.04 -18.78
CA HIS A 328 9.55 0.24 -20.23
C HIS A 328 8.84 -0.91 -20.97
N ASP A 329 8.14 -0.59 -22.05
CA ASP A 329 7.40 -1.54 -22.88
C ASP A 329 8.26 -2.20 -23.97
N GLU A 330 9.34 -1.55 -24.35
CA GLU A 330 10.35 -2.05 -25.29
C GLU A 330 11.74 -2.09 -24.66
N PHE A 331 12.56 -3.08 -25.06
CA PHE A 331 13.93 -3.18 -24.58
C PHE A 331 14.82 -2.08 -25.19
N TYR A 332 15.89 -1.72 -24.47
CA TYR A 332 16.77 -0.62 -24.85
C TYR A 332 17.35 -0.76 -26.26
N VAL A 333 17.30 0.34 -27.02
CA VAL A 333 17.98 0.52 -28.29
C VAL A 333 18.75 1.83 -28.24
N GLN A 334 20.05 1.79 -28.57
CA GLN A 334 20.87 2.98 -28.54
C GLN A 334 20.41 4.02 -29.55
N THR A 335 20.07 5.22 -29.06
CA THR A 335 19.67 6.39 -29.88
C THR A 335 20.59 7.59 -29.72
N LYS A 336 21.45 7.58 -28.70
CA LYS A 336 22.37 8.68 -28.36
C LYS A 336 23.80 8.16 -28.39
N PHE A 337 24.72 8.99 -28.89
CA PHE A 337 26.12 8.62 -29.08
C PHE A 337 27.03 9.65 -28.42
N ALA A 338 28.20 9.21 -27.99
CA ALA A 338 29.26 10.08 -27.47
C ALA A 338 30.29 10.41 -28.54
N SER A 339 31.01 11.50 -28.34
CA SER A 339 32.15 11.84 -29.19
C SER A 339 33.35 10.91 -28.91
N SER A 340 34.34 10.90 -29.81
CA SER A 340 35.58 10.13 -29.62
C SER A 340 36.39 10.54 -28.37
N LYS A 341 36.12 11.72 -27.82
CA LYS A 341 36.71 12.27 -26.59
C LYS A 341 35.55 12.73 -25.70
N PRO A 342 34.89 11.79 -25.00
CA PRO A 342 33.70 12.11 -24.22
C PRO A 342 34.01 13.19 -23.19
N LYS A 343 33.08 14.12 -22.94
CA LYS A 343 33.22 15.13 -21.90
C LYS A 343 33.22 14.52 -20.49
N VAL A 344 32.41 13.48 -20.28
CA VAL A 344 32.24 12.79 -18.98
C VAL A 344 32.67 11.33 -19.10
N SER A 345 33.39 10.80 -18.10
CA SER A 345 33.53 9.36 -17.88
C SER A 345 32.77 8.96 -16.62
N VAL A 346 31.81 8.07 -16.73
CA VAL A 346 31.06 7.51 -15.59
C VAL A 346 31.84 6.32 -15.03
N LEU A 347 32.20 6.37 -13.76
CA LEU A 347 32.80 5.24 -13.04
C LEU A 347 31.69 4.41 -12.41
N LEU A 348 31.53 3.17 -12.91
CA LEU A 348 30.50 2.22 -12.49
C LEU A 348 31.17 0.93 -11.99
N PRO A 349 31.40 0.77 -10.68
CA PRO A 349 31.91 -0.48 -10.12
C PRO A 349 30.86 -1.59 -10.26
N LEU A 350 31.31 -2.78 -10.68
CA LEU A 350 30.45 -3.95 -10.86
C LEU A 350 30.97 -5.11 -10.00
N TYR A 351 30.15 -5.52 -9.03
CA TYR A 351 30.39 -6.70 -8.19
C TYR A 351 29.05 -7.30 -7.75
N ASN A 352 28.67 -8.44 -8.34
CA ASN A 352 27.42 -9.16 -8.04
C ASN A 352 26.17 -8.26 -8.09
N SER A 353 26.08 -7.41 -9.12
CA SER A 353 25.02 -6.39 -9.26
C SER A 353 23.91 -6.81 -10.24
N GLU A 354 23.83 -8.07 -10.64
CA GLU A 354 22.88 -8.59 -11.65
C GLU A 354 21.41 -8.25 -11.36
N LYS A 355 21.04 -8.06 -10.09
CA LYS A 355 19.66 -7.73 -9.67
C LYS A 355 19.19 -6.35 -10.17
N TYR A 356 20.10 -5.37 -10.25
CA TYR A 356 19.75 -3.95 -10.41
C TYR A 356 20.59 -3.19 -11.45
N ILE A 357 21.64 -3.81 -12.00
CA ILE A 357 22.54 -3.15 -12.96
C ILE A 357 21.83 -2.71 -14.25
N ALA A 358 20.77 -3.40 -14.65
CA ALA A 358 19.99 -3.04 -15.83
C ALA A 358 19.33 -1.67 -15.66
N GLU A 359 18.69 -1.42 -14.52
CA GLU A 359 18.08 -0.14 -14.19
C GLU A 359 19.12 0.99 -14.12
N THR A 360 20.27 0.72 -13.49
CA THR A 360 21.36 1.69 -13.40
C THR A 360 21.82 2.10 -14.79
N LEU A 361 22.12 1.14 -15.67
CA LEU A 361 22.53 1.42 -17.06
C LEU A 361 21.45 2.19 -17.82
N TRP A 362 20.19 1.80 -17.68
CA TRP A 362 19.08 2.49 -18.33
C TRP A 362 19.01 3.96 -17.90
N SER A 363 19.11 4.24 -16.60
CA SER A 363 19.10 5.61 -16.06
C SER A 363 20.28 6.48 -16.57
N LEU A 364 21.41 5.84 -16.90
CA LEU A 364 22.56 6.51 -17.53
C LEU A 364 22.30 6.78 -19.00
N PHE A 365 21.70 5.85 -19.74
CA PHE A 365 21.45 6.03 -21.17
C PHE A 365 20.31 6.99 -21.48
N ASP A 366 19.37 7.15 -20.54
CA ASP A 366 18.30 8.16 -20.61
C ASP A 366 18.77 9.59 -20.35
N GLN A 367 20.03 9.80 -19.96
CA GLN A 367 20.57 11.13 -19.73
C GLN A 367 20.35 12.07 -20.93
N THR A 368 19.92 13.31 -20.66
CA THR A 368 19.75 14.37 -21.65
C THR A 368 21.10 14.82 -22.22
N PHE A 369 22.18 14.67 -21.44
CA PHE A 369 23.56 14.87 -21.88
C PHE A 369 24.15 13.56 -22.42
N SER A 370 24.48 13.50 -23.71
CA SER A 370 24.90 12.26 -24.37
C SER A 370 26.40 12.04 -24.49
N ASP A 371 27.23 13.08 -24.32
CA ASP A 371 28.68 13.01 -24.57
C ASP A 371 29.46 12.43 -23.39
N PHE A 372 29.23 11.14 -23.09
CA PHE A 372 29.88 10.43 -22.00
C PHE A 372 30.27 8.98 -22.38
N GLU A 373 31.28 8.43 -21.71
CA GLU A 373 31.53 6.97 -21.68
C GLU A 373 31.14 6.40 -20.31
N VAL A 374 30.78 5.12 -20.26
CA VAL A 374 30.56 4.36 -19.02
C VAL A 374 31.70 3.36 -18.85
N LEU A 375 32.50 3.56 -17.80
CA LEU A 375 33.55 2.63 -17.40
C LEU A 375 33.00 1.63 -16.40
N VAL A 376 32.66 0.45 -16.91
CA VAL A 376 32.23 -0.68 -16.08
C VAL A 376 33.48 -1.35 -15.52
N LEU A 377 33.73 -1.14 -14.23
CA LEU A 377 34.89 -1.67 -13.50
C LEU A 377 34.49 -3.03 -12.90
N ASN A 378 34.62 -4.10 -13.68
CA ASN A 378 34.23 -5.43 -13.24
C ASN A 378 35.27 -6.01 -12.29
N GLU A 379 34.89 -6.20 -11.04
CA GLU A 379 35.77 -6.70 -9.99
C GLU A 379 36.10 -8.19 -10.20
N TYR A 380 37.29 -8.58 -9.77
CA TYR A 380 37.71 -9.97 -9.77
C TYR A 380 36.81 -10.81 -8.85
N GLY A 381 36.28 -11.90 -9.41
CA GLY A 381 35.36 -12.78 -8.69
C GLY A 381 33.91 -12.28 -8.64
N SER A 382 33.57 -11.20 -9.36
CA SER A 382 32.18 -10.82 -9.63
C SER A 382 31.46 -11.93 -10.42
N SER A 383 30.14 -12.00 -10.23
CA SER A 383 29.24 -12.89 -10.97
C SER A 383 29.40 -12.74 -12.49
N LYS A 384 29.16 -13.82 -13.23
CA LYS A 384 29.16 -13.75 -14.71
C LYS A 384 27.91 -13.04 -15.21
N GLU A 385 26.82 -13.26 -14.49
CA GLU A 385 25.47 -12.78 -14.75
C GLU A 385 25.44 -11.25 -14.83
N GLY A 386 26.08 -10.55 -13.88
CA GLY A 386 26.13 -9.08 -13.90
C GLY A 386 26.82 -8.52 -15.15
N LEU A 387 27.91 -9.16 -15.58
CA LEU A 387 28.63 -8.78 -16.80
C LEU A 387 27.85 -9.14 -18.08
N GLU A 388 27.09 -10.22 -18.06
CA GLU A 388 26.20 -10.58 -19.17
C GLU A 388 25.10 -9.54 -19.34
N VAL A 389 24.44 -9.10 -18.26
CA VAL A 389 23.43 -8.02 -18.29
C VAL A 389 24.00 -6.74 -18.90
N VAL A 390 25.21 -6.33 -18.51
CA VAL A 390 25.88 -5.16 -19.12
C VAL A 390 26.04 -5.30 -20.63
N LYS A 391 26.38 -6.49 -21.12
CA LYS A 391 26.56 -6.75 -22.55
C LYS A 391 25.25 -6.76 -23.34
N MET A 392 24.09 -6.91 -22.69
CA MET A 392 22.79 -6.93 -23.36
C MET A 392 22.38 -5.58 -23.95
N PHE A 393 22.84 -4.47 -23.36
CA PHE A 393 22.48 -3.12 -23.82
C PHE A 393 23.12 -2.73 -25.15
N GLU A 394 24.16 -3.45 -25.60
CA GLU A 394 24.86 -3.24 -26.88
C GLU A 394 25.14 -1.75 -27.21
N ASP A 395 25.51 -0.95 -26.20
CA ASP A 395 25.75 0.49 -26.31
C ASP A 395 27.25 0.80 -26.48
N ASP A 396 27.61 1.60 -27.49
CA ASP A 396 29.00 1.91 -27.83
C ASP A 396 29.73 2.79 -26.81
N ARG A 397 29.00 3.43 -25.88
CA ARG A 397 29.56 4.22 -24.78
C ARG A 397 30.09 3.34 -23.65
N ILE A 398 29.73 2.05 -23.61
CA ILE A 398 30.18 1.12 -22.58
C ILE A 398 31.62 0.68 -22.86
N ARG A 399 32.49 0.85 -21.88
CA ARG A 399 33.83 0.26 -21.85
C ARG A 399 34.04 -0.55 -20.58
N ILE A 400 34.20 -1.86 -20.75
CA ILE A 400 34.41 -2.79 -19.64
C ILE A 400 35.91 -2.89 -19.33
N ILE A 401 36.26 -2.72 -18.06
CA ILE A 401 37.60 -2.95 -17.52
C ILE A 401 37.49 -4.12 -16.54
N GLN A 402 38.12 -5.25 -16.90
CA GLN A 402 38.17 -6.42 -16.04
C GLN A 402 39.39 -6.37 -15.11
N ASN A 403 39.14 -6.38 -13.81
CA ASN A 403 40.21 -6.55 -12.82
C ASN A 403 40.82 -7.96 -12.94
N LYS A 404 42.15 -8.02 -12.98
CA LYS A 404 42.92 -9.28 -13.08
C LYS A 404 43.11 -9.98 -11.74
N GLU A 405 42.99 -9.23 -10.66
CA GLU A 405 43.11 -9.67 -9.26
C GLU A 405 42.12 -8.87 -8.41
N LYS A 406 41.87 -9.32 -7.17
CA LYS A 406 40.93 -8.66 -6.27
C LYS A 406 41.50 -7.31 -5.80
N LEU A 407 40.92 -6.21 -6.28
CA LEU A 407 41.36 -4.86 -5.96
C LEU A 407 40.56 -4.24 -4.79
N GLY A 408 39.28 -4.55 -4.69
CA GLY A 408 38.33 -3.84 -3.84
C GLY A 408 37.83 -2.56 -4.50
N LEU A 409 36.82 -1.93 -3.89
CA LEU A 409 36.15 -0.75 -4.45
C LEU A 409 37.11 0.43 -4.69
N ALA A 410 37.90 0.81 -3.69
CA ALA A 410 38.85 1.92 -3.76
C ALA A 410 39.86 1.78 -4.93
N ASP A 411 40.57 0.65 -5.03
CA ASP A 411 41.58 0.45 -6.08
C ASP A 411 40.94 0.26 -7.47
N SER A 412 39.74 -0.31 -7.54
CA SER A 412 38.95 -0.37 -8.78
C SER A 412 38.58 1.03 -9.29
N LEU A 413 38.04 1.88 -8.41
CA LEU A 413 37.73 3.28 -8.74
C LEU A 413 38.98 4.05 -9.15
N ASN A 414 40.11 3.85 -8.46
CA ASN A 414 41.40 4.45 -8.81
C ASN A 414 41.88 4.04 -10.20
N LEU A 415 41.71 2.77 -10.58
CA LEU A 415 41.97 2.31 -11.94
C LEU A 415 41.06 3.03 -12.94
N GLY A 416 39.77 3.14 -12.64
CA GLY A 416 38.80 3.90 -13.45
C GLY A 416 39.19 5.37 -13.64
N ILE A 417 39.60 6.07 -12.57
CA ILE A 417 40.08 7.46 -12.62
C ILE A 417 41.24 7.60 -13.61
N ARG A 418 42.20 6.67 -13.58
CA ARG A 418 43.36 6.71 -14.49
C ARG A 418 42.94 6.48 -15.94
N GLU A 419 42.09 5.49 -16.16
CA GLU A 419 41.65 5.03 -17.48
C GLU A 419 40.61 5.93 -18.15
N ALA A 420 39.87 6.73 -17.39
CA ALA A 420 38.85 7.66 -17.89
C ALA A 420 39.38 8.61 -18.98
N LYS A 421 38.59 8.87 -20.03
CA LYS A 421 38.93 9.84 -21.09
C LYS A 421 38.29 11.21 -20.86
N GLY A 422 37.25 11.25 -20.04
CA GLY A 422 36.46 12.43 -19.71
C GLY A 422 37.26 13.52 -19.01
N GLU A 423 36.88 14.77 -19.28
CA GLU A 423 37.31 15.93 -18.50
C GLU A 423 36.72 15.85 -17.07
N TYR A 424 35.47 15.41 -16.99
CA TYR A 424 34.75 15.18 -15.75
C TYR A 424 34.57 13.68 -15.49
N LEU A 425 34.63 13.29 -14.22
CA LEU A 425 34.31 11.93 -13.77
C LEU A 425 33.00 11.98 -12.99
N ALA A 426 32.00 11.25 -13.45
CA ALA A 426 30.81 10.97 -12.66
C ALA A 426 30.98 9.61 -11.95
N ARG A 427 30.32 9.40 -10.82
CA ARG A 427 30.26 8.10 -10.14
C ARG A 427 28.82 7.67 -9.95
N ILE A 428 28.56 6.36 -10.03
CA ILE A 428 27.28 5.75 -9.64
C ILE A 428 27.52 4.27 -9.26
N ASP A 429 26.80 3.75 -8.27
CA ASP A 429 26.81 2.32 -7.95
C ASP A 429 25.90 1.50 -8.87
N GLY A 430 26.18 0.19 -8.99
CA GLY A 430 25.46 -0.74 -9.86
C GLY A 430 24.03 -1.09 -9.45
N ASP A 431 23.51 -0.46 -8.41
CA ASP A 431 22.15 -0.61 -7.89
C ASP A 431 21.41 0.72 -7.66
N ASP A 432 22.06 1.84 -7.98
CA ASP A 432 21.54 3.20 -7.86
C ASP A 432 21.09 3.76 -9.22
N LEU A 433 20.23 4.78 -9.20
CA LEU A 433 19.69 5.42 -10.41
C LEU A 433 20.08 6.90 -10.49
N ALA A 434 20.23 7.42 -11.70
CA ALA A 434 20.44 8.84 -11.97
C ALA A 434 19.19 9.50 -12.57
N ARG A 435 18.83 10.70 -12.10
CA ARG A 435 17.80 11.53 -12.74
C ARG A 435 18.28 11.93 -14.14
N SER A 436 17.39 11.94 -15.13
CA SER A 436 17.74 12.06 -16.57
C SER A 436 18.49 13.33 -16.97
N ASP A 437 18.55 14.37 -16.16
CA ASP A 437 19.26 15.62 -16.44
C ASP A 437 20.50 15.86 -15.55
N ARG A 438 20.84 14.89 -14.69
CA ARG A 438 21.97 15.00 -13.74
C ARG A 438 23.25 15.46 -14.43
N PHE A 439 23.66 14.78 -15.51
CA PHE A 439 24.93 15.09 -16.17
C PHE A 439 24.93 16.46 -16.82
N ALA A 440 23.81 16.89 -17.41
CA ALA A 440 23.70 18.21 -18.01
C ALA A 440 23.91 19.31 -16.96
N LEU A 441 23.21 19.23 -15.83
CA LEU A 441 23.30 20.20 -14.74
C LEU A 441 24.70 20.27 -14.14
N GLN A 442 25.33 19.11 -13.89
CA GLN A 442 26.65 19.06 -13.28
C GLN A 442 27.76 19.54 -14.22
N VAL A 443 27.69 19.20 -15.51
CA VAL A 443 28.62 19.70 -16.54
C VAL A 443 28.49 21.21 -16.67
N GLU A 444 27.26 21.73 -16.78
CA GLU A 444 27.00 23.16 -16.88
C GLU A 444 27.56 23.93 -15.67
N PHE A 445 27.34 23.41 -14.46
CA PHE A 445 27.87 24.01 -13.24
C PHE A 445 29.40 24.06 -13.25
N LEU A 446 30.07 22.94 -13.55
CA LEU A 446 31.54 22.87 -13.53
C LEU A 446 32.20 23.66 -14.66
N ASP A 447 31.55 23.78 -15.82
CA ASP A 447 32.06 24.59 -16.93
C ASP A 447 31.98 26.10 -16.59
N LYS A 448 30.94 26.53 -15.87
CA LYS A 448 30.77 27.92 -15.42
C LYS A 448 31.64 28.29 -14.22
N ASN A 449 31.91 27.35 -13.30
CA ASN A 449 32.56 27.63 -12.02
C ASN A 449 33.87 26.85 -11.86
N ARG A 450 34.99 27.45 -12.26
CA ARG A 450 36.31 26.77 -12.33
C ARG A 450 36.97 26.54 -10.97
N GLU A 451 36.57 27.28 -9.95
CA GLU A 451 37.07 27.15 -8.58
C GLU A 451 36.55 25.91 -7.85
N TYR A 452 35.50 25.27 -8.38
CA TYR A 452 34.96 24.02 -7.87
C TYR A 452 35.61 22.82 -8.57
N GLY A 453 36.13 21.90 -7.77
CA GLY A 453 36.69 20.63 -8.26
C GLY A 453 35.75 19.45 -8.13
N LEU A 454 34.68 19.58 -7.32
CA LEU A 454 33.64 18.57 -7.14
C LEU A 454 32.27 19.25 -7.02
N VAL A 455 31.28 18.68 -7.69
CA VAL A 455 29.86 18.99 -7.50
C VAL A 455 29.10 17.70 -7.15
N GLY A 456 28.30 17.73 -6.10
CA GLY A 456 27.36 16.67 -5.73
C GLY A 456 25.91 17.13 -5.86
N SER A 457 24.98 16.38 -5.28
CA SER A 457 23.57 16.74 -5.20
C SER A 457 22.90 16.05 -4.02
N LEU A 458 21.64 16.40 -3.76
CA LEU A 458 20.79 15.60 -2.88
C LEU A 458 20.57 14.21 -3.50
N GLN A 459 20.31 13.23 -2.64
CA GLN A 459 20.04 11.85 -3.01
C GLN A 459 18.80 11.34 -2.27
N HIS A 460 17.88 10.70 -2.97
CA HIS A 460 16.70 10.08 -2.37
C HIS A 460 16.99 8.62 -2.04
N HIS A 461 16.84 8.22 -0.79
CA HIS A 461 17.00 6.85 -0.33
C HIS A 461 15.65 6.15 -0.32
N PHE A 462 15.51 5.10 -1.12
CA PHE A 462 14.26 4.38 -1.31
C PHE A 462 14.41 2.87 -1.05
N GLY A 463 13.33 2.25 -0.58
CA GLY A 463 13.25 0.82 -0.32
C GLY A 463 11.95 0.47 0.40
N ILE A 464 11.73 -0.82 0.65
CA ILE A 464 10.50 -1.30 1.32
C ILE A 464 10.30 -0.59 2.67
N ASN A 465 11.38 -0.50 3.44
CA ASN A 465 11.38 0.09 4.79
C ASN A 465 12.09 1.46 4.84
N THR A 466 12.30 2.13 3.71
CA THR A 466 13.08 3.37 3.66
C THR A 466 12.55 4.31 2.59
N ASP A 467 12.35 5.57 2.95
CA ASP A 467 11.91 6.65 2.06
C ASP A 467 12.29 7.99 2.69
N TYR A 468 13.44 8.55 2.30
CA TYR A 468 13.88 9.86 2.78
C TYR A 468 14.88 10.50 1.81
N ILE A 469 14.98 11.83 1.84
CA ILE A 469 16.00 12.58 1.11
C ILE A 469 17.20 12.79 2.02
N HIS A 470 18.37 12.33 1.60
CA HIS A 470 19.63 12.65 2.25
C HIS A 470 19.99 14.10 1.93
N ASN A 471 19.78 14.96 2.92
CA ASN A 471 19.98 16.39 2.77
C ASN A 471 21.42 16.78 3.13
N VAL A 472 22.15 17.30 2.15
CA VAL A 472 23.54 17.74 2.30
C VAL A 472 23.65 19.25 2.09
N PRO A 473 24.56 19.95 2.81
CA PRO A 473 24.72 21.40 2.64
C PRO A 473 25.20 21.75 1.22
N GLU A 474 24.66 22.83 0.69
CA GLU A 474 24.97 23.36 -0.65
C GLU A 474 26.38 23.94 -0.74
N GLU A 475 26.74 24.80 0.22
CA GLU A 475 27.89 25.68 0.13
C GLU A 475 29.18 25.07 0.67
N HIS A 476 30.31 25.38 0.02
CA HIS A 476 31.62 24.86 0.39
C HIS A 476 31.96 25.07 1.88
N LYS A 477 31.62 26.23 2.45
CA LYS A 477 31.94 26.55 3.86
C LYS A 477 31.24 25.60 4.85
N ASP A 478 30.01 25.20 4.52
CA ASP A 478 29.19 24.31 5.35
C ASP A 478 29.61 22.85 5.14
N ILE A 479 29.95 22.48 3.90
CA ILE A 479 30.54 21.18 3.58
C ILE A 479 31.87 21.01 4.32
N LEU A 480 32.78 21.98 4.21
CA LEU A 480 34.11 21.95 4.83
C LEU A 480 34.03 21.81 6.35
N ALA A 481 33.18 22.61 7.01
CA ALA A 481 32.99 22.50 8.46
C ALA A 481 32.33 21.18 8.86
N GLY A 482 31.33 20.71 8.10
CA GLY A 482 30.59 19.51 8.45
C GLY A 482 31.35 18.20 8.21
N LEU A 483 32.32 18.19 7.29
CA LEU A 483 33.29 17.09 7.11
C LEU A 483 34.18 16.84 8.34
N ILE A 484 34.04 17.61 9.43
CA ILE A 484 34.62 17.23 10.72
C ILE A 484 33.98 15.94 11.24
N TYR A 485 32.66 15.80 11.15
CA TYR A 485 31.92 14.67 11.75
C TYR A 485 31.14 13.81 10.75
N ASP A 486 30.77 14.36 9.59
CA ASP A 486 29.85 13.71 8.65
C ASP A 486 30.41 13.64 7.22
N CYS A 487 30.07 12.58 6.48
CA CYS A 487 30.29 12.55 5.03
C CYS A 487 29.15 13.29 4.32
N LEU A 488 29.40 14.52 3.86
CA LEU A 488 28.37 15.45 3.36
C LEU A 488 28.30 15.55 1.83
N VAL A 489 28.74 14.49 1.16
CA VAL A 489 28.71 14.37 -0.29
C VAL A 489 28.28 12.95 -0.62
N CYS A 490 27.10 12.82 -1.23
CA CYS A 490 26.55 11.52 -1.61
C CYS A 490 27.40 10.91 -2.73
N HIS A 491 28.07 9.78 -2.47
CA HIS A 491 29.08 9.22 -3.37
C HIS A 491 28.51 8.94 -4.76
N SER A 492 27.31 8.35 -4.89
CA SER A 492 26.66 8.04 -6.17
C SER A 492 26.16 9.25 -6.97
N THR A 493 26.19 10.46 -6.41
CA THR A 493 25.72 11.66 -7.12
C THR A 493 26.83 12.65 -7.47
N ILE A 494 28.10 12.33 -7.22
CA ILE A 494 29.21 13.26 -7.52
C ILE A 494 29.53 13.36 -9.01
N MET A 495 30.06 14.52 -9.38
CA MET A 495 30.86 14.75 -10.57
C MET A 495 32.11 15.56 -10.19
N MET A 496 33.29 15.09 -10.62
CA MET A 496 34.58 15.68 -10.26
C MET A 496 35.41 16.07 -11.48
N ARG A 497 36.20 17.13 -11.36
CA ARG A 497 37.16 17.56 -12.39
C ARG A 497 38.39 16.65 -12.36
N LYS A 498 38.50 15.75 -13.34
CA LYS A 498 39.55 14.72 -13.40
C LYS A 498 40.94 15.31 -13.18
N LYS A 499 41.27 16.39 -13.89
CA LYS A 499 42.60 17.00 -13.88
C LYS A 499 43.04 17.41 -12.47
N VAL A 500 42.15 18.02 -11.68
CA VAL A 500 42.49 18.54 -10.35
C VAL A 500 42.74 17.39 -9.38
N PHE A 501 41.97 16.30 -9.48
CA PHE A 501 42.21 15.10 -8.67
C PHE A 501 43.54 14.44 -9.01
N VAL A 502 43.86 14.27 -10.30
CA VAL A 502 45.11 13.65 -10.75
C VAL A 502 46.34 14.51 -10.39
N ASP A 503 46.30 15.81 -10.68
CA ASP A 503 47.43 16.73 -10.44
C ASP A 503 47.78 16.84 -8.94
N ASN A 504 46.82 16.63 -8.04
CA ASN A 504 47.01 16.66 -6.59
C ASN A 504 47.14 15.27 -5.94
N ASN A 505 47.24 14.20 -6.74
CA ASN A 505 47.33 12.82 -6.26
C ASN A 505 46.19 12.43 -5.30
N LEU A 506 44.97 12.89 -5.60
CA LEU A 506 43.75 12.59 -4.85
C LEU A 506 43.11 11.30 -5.38
N PHE A 507 43.51 10.18 -4.80
CA PHE A 507 42.99 8.84 -5.06
C PHE A 507 42.39 8.25 -3.77
N TYR A 508 41.47 7.29 -3.92
CA TYR A 508 40.90 6.53 -2.81
C TYR A 508 41.98 5.73 -2.09
N ASP A 509 41.93 5.69 -0.76
CA ASP A 509 42.84 4.88 0.06
C ASP A 509 42.19 3.56 0.44
N LYS A 510 42.68 2.45 -0.12
CA LYS A 510 42.13 1.10 0.13
C LYS A 510 42.28 0.59 1.56
N THR A 511 43.12 1.25 2.37
CA THR A 511 43.27 0.91 3.79
C THR A 511 42.12 1.46 4.62
N LYS A 512 41.30 2.33 4.03
CA LYS A 512 40.14 2.98 4.63
C LYS A 512 38.87 2.21 4.26
N GLN A 513 37.98 2.03 5.23
CA GLN A 513 36.64 1.50 5.01
C GLN A 513 35.64 2.58 4.64
N ALA A 514 35.84 3.80 5.13
CA ALA A 514 35.13 5.01 4.70
C ALA A 514 35.96 5.76 3.65
N GLU A 515 36.31 5.10 2.54
CA GLU A 515 37.27 5.62 1.55
C GLU A 515 36.81 6.93 0.88
N ASP A 516 35.51 7.14 0.76
CA ASP A 516 34.90 8.33 0.21
C ASP A 516 35.01 9.51 1.18
N TYR A 517 34.63 9.31 2.45
CA TYR A 517 34.72 10.34 3.49
C TYR A 517 36.16 10.81 3.70
N GLU A 518 37.11 9.88 3.69
CA GLU A 518 38.54 10.20 3.77
C GLU A 518 39.00 11.06 2.57
N LEU A 519 38.62 10.66 1.35
CA LEU A 519 39.01 11.37 0.13
C LEU A 519 38.44 12.79 0.11
N TRP A 520 37.15 12.97 0.46
CA TRP A 520 36.51 14.28 0.52
C TRP A 520 37.17 15.19 1.54
N THR A 521 37.56 14.65 2.70
CA THR A 521 38.27 15.38 3.74
C THR A 521 39.59 15.98 3.24
N ARG A 522 40.35 15.26 2.41
CA ARG A 522 41.60 15.79 1.83
C ARG A 522 41.34 16.73 0.66
N ALA A 523 40.41 16.38 -0.22
CA ALA A 523 40.12 17.13 -1.44
C ALA A 523 39.48 18.51 -1.14
N CYS A 524 38.59 18.58 -0.16
CA CYS A 524 37.91 19.84 0.24
C CYS A 524 38.88 20.89 0.81
N LYS A 525 40.10 20.49 1.21
CA LYS A 525 41.16 21.42 1.64
C LYS A 525 41.90 22.08 0.47
N ILE A 526 41.74 21.58 -0.77
CA ILE A 526 42.49 22.03 -1.96
C ILE A 526 41.59 22.86 -2.89
N PHE A 527 40.32 22.49 -3.05
CA PHE A 527 39.38 23.18 -3.93
C PHE A 527 37.95 23.16 -3.37
N LYS A 528 37.08 24.03 -3.93
CA LYS A 528 35.71 24.15 -3.45
C LYS A 528 34.83 23.00 -3.90
N PHE A 529 33.86 22.69 -3.03
CA PHE A 529 32.81 21.71 -3.24
C PHE A 529 31.48 22.44 -3.28
N TYR A 530 30.53 21.91 -4.05
CA TYR A 530 29.15 22.41 -4.08
C TYR A 530 28.19 21.24 -4.19
N ASN A 531 27.02 21.32 -3.56
CA ASN A 531 25.94 20.37 -3.79
C ASN A 531 24.76 21.09 -4.43
N ILE A 532 24.34 20.64 -5.60
CA ILE A 532 23.11 21.15 -6.24
C ILE A 532 21.93 20.79 -5.33
N PRO A 533 21.06 21.75 -4.94
CA PRO A 533 19.96 21.53 -4.00
C PRO A 533 18.77 20.81 -4.64
N GLU A 534 19.05 19.82 -5.48
CA GLU A 534 18.08 18.98 -6.18
C GLU A 534 18.41 17.51 -5.98
N VAL A 535 17.39 16.65 -5.97
CA VAL A 535 17.57 15.20 -5.97
C VAL A 535 17.94 14.77 -7.39
N LEU A 536 19.21 14.42 -7.61
CA LEU A 536 19.71 13.96 -8.91
C LEU A 536 20.07 12.46 -8.94
N GLY A 537 19.88 11.75 -7.83
CA GLY A 537 20.10 10.32 -7.76
C GLY A 537 19.20 9.63 -6.74
N GLU A 538 18.94 8.35 -7.02
CA GLU A 538 18.12 7.45 -6.24
C GLU A 538 19.03 6.35 -5.66
N TYR A 539 19.06 6.23 -4.34
CA TYR A 539 19.85 5.26 -3.59
C TYR A 539 18.97 4.11 -3.12
N ARG A 540 19.31 2.89 -3.52
CA ARG A 540 18.52 1.73 -3.15
C ARG A 540 18.91 1.21 -1.76
N VAL A 541 17.92 1.01 -0.89
CA VAL A 541 18.10 0.47 0.46
C VAL A 541 17.44 -0.91 0.58
N GLY A 542 18.26 -1.95 0.60
CA GLY A 542 17.85 -3.35 0.76
C GLY A 542 18.48 -4.08 1.96
N GLU A 543 18.26 -5.39 2.01
CA GLU A 543 18.90 -6.29 2.99
C GLU A 543 20.38 -6.54 2.67
N ASP A 544 20.73 -6.54 1.38
CA ASP A 544 22.09 -6.81 0.87
C ASP A 544 23.06 -5.61 1.00
N ASN A 545 22.62 -4.46 1.54
CA ASN A 545 23.45 -3.26 1.62
C ASN A 545 24.69 -3.49 2.52
N ILE A 546 25.87 -3.43 1.90
CA ILE A 546 27.18 -3.66 2.54
C ILE A 546 27.39 -2.75 3.78
N THR A 547 26.83 -1.54 3.77
CA THR A 547 26.95 -0.55 4.85
C THR A 547 26.43 -1.06 6.19
N LYS A 548 25.37 -1.88 6.23
CA LYS A 548 24.83 -2.44 7.48
C LYS A 548 25.82 -3.40 8.15
N GLY A 549 26.49 -4.24 7.36
CA GLY A 549 27.47 -5.21 7.86
C GLY A 549 28.80 -4.59 8.32
N LYS A 550 29.12 -3.38 7.86
CA LYS A 550 30.37 -2.66 8.20
C LYS A 550 30.17 -1.48 9.17
N LEU A 551 28.94 -1.20 9.60
CA LEU A 551 28.59 0.03 10.31
C LEU A 551 29.49 0.32 11.52
N VAL A 552 29.80 -0.68 12.34
CA VAL A 552 30.67 -0.51 13.52
C VAL A 552 32.09 -0.10 13.13
N ALA A 553 32.64 -0.71 12.08
CA ALA A 553 33.99 -0.41 11.62
C ALA A 553 34.06 0.96 10.93
N LEU A 554 33.05 1.30 10.13
CA LEU A 554 32.88 2.63 9.53
C LEU A 554 32.74 3.71 10.60
N SER A 555 31.95 3.44 11.64
CA SER A 555 31.75 4.35 12.78
C SER A 555 33.07 4.66 13.48
N LYS A 556 33.84 3.62 13.83
CA LYS A 556 35.15 3.77 14.46
C LYS A 556 36.10 4.63 13.62
N GLU A 557 36.19 4.33 12.34
CA GLU A 557 37.06 5.08 11.43
C GLU A 557 36.59 6.54 11.25
N SER A 558 35.29 6.78 11.24
CA SER A 558 34.74 8.15 11.19
C SER A 558 35.16 8.98 12.40
N GLY A 559 35.24 8.37 13.60
CA GLY A 559 35.75 9.02 14.80
C GLY A 559 37.25 9.34 14.72
N GLU A 560 38.05 8.43 14.14
CA GLU A 560 39.48 8.67 13.86
C GLU A 560 39.69 9.81 12.86
N LEU A 561 38.85 9.89 11.82
CA LEU A 561 38.86 10.99 10.85
C LEU A 561 38.46 12.31 11.52
N ALA A 562 37.43 12.31 12.38
CA ALA A 562 37.01 13.48 13.13
C ALA A 562 38.13 13.99 14.05
N TYR A 563 38.78 13.11 14.81
CA TYR A 563 39.95 13.45 15.62
C TYR A 563 41.05 14.09 14.77
N LYS A 564 41.41 13.45 13.65
CA LYS A 564 42.44 13.96 12.74
C LYS A 564 42.06 15.36 12.22
N ASN A 565 40.81 15.56 11.82
CA ASN A 565 40.32 16.84 11.31
C ASN A 565 40.38 17.94 12.37
N ILE A 566 39.90 17.67 13.59
CA ILE A 566 39.94 18.62 14.70
C ILE A 566 41.39 19.02 15.02
N ARG A 567 42.30 18.04 15.11
CA ARG A 567 43.72 18.30 15.42
C ARG A 567 44.43 19.07 14.30
N GLU A 568 44.29 18.65 13.05
CA GLU A 568 45.02 19.26 11.92
C GLU A 568 44.53 20.67 11.59
N THR A 569 43.23 20.95 11.77
CA THR A 569 42.63 22.23 11.35
C THR A 569 42.54 23.25 12.47
N LEU A 570 42.31 22.81 13.71
CA LEU A 570 42.12 23.70 14.87
C LEU A 570 43.21 23.55 15.94
N GLY A 571 44.08 22.55 15.85
CA GLY A 571 45.13 22.31 16.86
C GLY A 571 44.57 21.88 18.22
N VAL A 572 43.34 21.36 18.26
CA VAL A 572 42.68 20.89 19.48
C VAL A 572 43.01 19.41 19.68
N GLU A 573 43.58 19.06 20.83
CA GLU A 573 43.88 17.68 21.19
C GLU A 573 42.68 17.04 21.90
N VAL A 574 42.28 15.86 21.42
CA VAL A 574 41.21 15.05 22.02
C VAL A 574 41.85 13.86 22.73
N PRO A 575 41.42 13.50 23.96
CA PRO A 575 41.91 12.31 24.65
C PRO A 575 41.71 11.05 23.80
N THR A 576 42.71 10.15 23.77
CA THR A 576 42.65 8.93 22.96
C THR A 576 41.44 8.05 23.28
N SER A 577 41.05 7.98 24.57
CA SER A 577 39.85 7.25 25.00
C SER A 577 38.55 7.84 24.44
N HIS A 578 38.55 9.12 24.07
CA HIS A 578 37.37 9.84 23.61
C HIS A 578 37.16 9.76 22.08
N ILE A 579 38.16 9.30 21.32
CA ILE A 579 38.11 9.27 19.85
C ILE A 579 36.92 8.46 19.32
N LEU A 580 36.58 7.35 19.98
CA LEU A 580 35.46 6.49 19.57
C LEU A 580 34.12 7.24 19.63
N PHE A 581 33.98 8.19 20.56
CA PHE A 581 32.74 8.95 20.73
C PHE A 581 32.57 9.99 19.63
N LEU A 582 33.64 10.45 18.98
CA LEU A 582 33.59 11.45 17.91
C LEU A 582 32.88 10.98 16.64
N SER A 583 32.50 9.71 16.53
CA SER A 583 31.76 9.18 15.38
C SER A 583 30.48 9.98 15.12
N GLY A 584 30.25 10.35 13.86
CA GLY A 584 28.99 10.94 13.41
C GLY A 584 27.91 9.89 13.07
N TRP A 585 28.30 8.61 12.99
CA TRP A 585 27.45 7.54 12.45
C TRP A 585 26.74 6.75 13.55
N ILE A 586 27.44 6.46 14.65
CA ILE A 586 26.87 5.82 15.84
C ILE A 586 27.06 6.77 17.02
N ASN A 587 25.97 7.02 17.75
CA ASN A 587 26.04 7.76 18.99
C ASN A 587 26.47 6.84 20.15
N GLU A 588 27.78 6.67 20.33
CA GLU A 588 28.35 5.79 21.37
C GLU A 588 27.94 6.18 22.80
N PHE A 589 27.53 7.44 23.03
CA PHE A 589 27.01 7.90 24.32
C PHE A 589 25.74 7.18 24.77
N GLU A 590 24.94 6.63 23.85
CA GLU A 590 23.71 5.90 24.18
C GLU A 590 23.97 4.60 24.95
N SER A 591 25.16 4.04 24.78
CA SER A 591 25.55 2.77 25.40
C SER A 591 26.15 2.93 26.80
N LEU A 592 26.43 4.16 27.23
CA LEU A 592 27.15 4.45 28.47
C LEU A 592 26.26 4.38 29.71
N GLY A 593 26.82 3.84 30.80
CA GLY A 593 26.29 3.99 32.15
C GLY A 593 26.29 5.45 32.59
N THR A 594 25.54 5.80 33.63
CA THR A 594 25.31 7.22 33.98
C THR A 594 26.57 7.98 34.36
N GLU A 595 27.45 7.38 35.15
CA GLU A 595 28.67 8.09 35.59
C GLU A 595 29.67 8.27 34.44
N GLU A 596 29.83 7.24 33.60
CA GLU A 596 30.63 7.30 32.38
C GLU A 596 30.06 8.33 31.39
N TYR A 597 28.75 8.32 31.18
CA TYR A 597 28.06 9.30 30.35
C TYR A 597 28.35 10.73 30.82
N LYS A 598 28.27 11.01 32.13
CA LYS A 598 28.60 12.34 32.67
C LYS A 598 30.05 12.73 32.40
N ASN A 599 30.98 11.80 32.61
CA ASN A 599 32.41 12.06 32.40
C ASN A 599 32.72 12.34 30.94
N GLU A 600 32.23 11.52 30.02
CA GLU A 600 32.45 11.69 28.57
C GLU A 600 31.75 12.96 28.04
N MET A 601 30.58 13.32 28.57
CA MET A 601 29.90 14.56 28.21
C MET A 601 30.70 15.81 28.58
N VAL A 602 31.39 15.81 29.73
CA VAL A 602 32.28 16.92 30.13
C VAL A 602 33.47 17.05 29.17
N ILE A 603 34.03 15.90 28.74
CA ILE A 603 35.13 15.88 27.76
C ILE A 603 34.65 16.45 26.43
N GLU A 604 33.52 15.98 25.91
CA GLU A 604 32.95 16.44 24.64
C GLU A 604 32.63 17.94 24.68
N GLN A 605 32.00 18.43 25.76
CA GLN A 605 31.73 19.87 25.93
C GLN A 605 33.03 20.68 25.83
N LYS A 606 34.06 20.25 26.55
CA LYS A 606 35.36 20.92 26.55
C LYS A 606 36.02 20.90 25.17
N VAL A 607 35.91 19.79 24.43
CA VAL A 607 36.42 19.69 23.05
C VAL A 607 35.69 20.70 22.15
N LEU A 608 34.36 20.78 22.22
CA LEU A 608 33.57 21.72 21.41
C LEU A 608 33.85 23.20 21.75
N GLU A 609 34.02 23.53 23.04
CA GLU A 609 34.46 24.86 23.49
C GLU A 609 35.84 25.21 22.96
N GLN A 610 36.79 24.28 23.03
CA GLN A 610 38.13 24.46 22.50
C GLN A 610 38.14 24.62 20.98
N MET A 611 37.31 23.87 20.26
CA MET A 611 37.13 24.02 18.82
C MET A 611 36.64 25.43 18.46
N TRP A 612 35.64 25.93 19.17
CA TRP A 612 35.11 27.28 18.97
C TRP A 612 36.15 28.36 19.23
N ASP A 613 36.84 28.29 20.38
CA ASP A 613 37.86 29.25 20.76
C ASP A 613 39.08 29.22 19.84
N ALA A 614 39.47 28.02 19.37
CA ALA A 614 40.54 27.85 18.40
C ALA A 614 40.14 28.47 17.06
N ASN A 615 38.91 28.25 16.59
CA ASN A 615 38.45 28.82 15.33
C ASN A 615 38.31 30.34 15.39
N ASN A 616 37.91 30.92 16.53
CA ASN A 616 37.90 32.38 16.71
C ASN A 616 39.30 33.00 16.57
N ARG A 617 40.35 32.24 16.90
CA ARG A 617 41.76 32.66 16.78
C ARG A 617 42.32 32.42 15.38
N ILE A 618 42.10 31.22 14.83
CA ILE A 618 42.73 30.75 13.58
C ILE A 618 41.92 31.15 12.35
N LYS A 619 40.59 31.25 12.48
CA LYS A 619 39.61 31.54 11.42
C LYS A 619 39.71 30.57 10.24
N TYR A 620 39.90 29.29 10.54
CA TYR A 620 39.98 28.24 9.53
C TYR A 620 38.61 27.93 8.91
N TYR A 621 37.60 27.72 9.76
CA TYR A 621 36.21 27.54 9.35
C TYR A 621 35.44 28.87 9.43
N ASP A 622 34.44 29.02 8.56
CA ASP A 622 33.42 30.05 8.73
C ASP A 622 32.74 29.88 10.10
N ALA A 623 32.62 30.98 10.85
CA ALA A 623 32.16 30.92 12.23
C ALA A 623 30.73 30.38 12.35
N ASP A 624 29.84 30.79 11.45
CA ASP A 624 28.46 30.33 11.46
C ASP A 624 28.35 28.86 11.05
N ALA A 625 29.15 28.43 10.07
CA ALA A 625 29.22 27.03 9.65
C ALA A 625 29.71 26.12 10.80
N LEU A 626 30.80 26.50 11.47
CA LEU A 626 31.31 25.74 12.62
C LEU A 626 30.30 25.71 13.77
N LEU A 627 29.60 26.83 14.03
CA LEU A 627 28.58 26.88 15.08
C LEU A 627 27.42 25.94 14.79
N ARG A 628 27.00 25.82 13.52
CA ARG A 628 25.99 24.83 13.08
C ARG A 628 26.46 23.41 13.35
N VAL A 629 27.71 23.08 13.03
CA VAL A 629 28.31 21.76 13.27
C VAL A 629 28.36 21.44 14.76
N ILE A 630 28.79 22.37 15.60
CA ILE A 630 28.81 22.21 17.06
C ILE A 630 27.38 22.01 17.62
N ASN A 631 26.41 22.79 17.15
CA ASN A 631 25.01 22.62 17.53
C ASN A 631 24.47 21.24 17.14
N LYS A 632 24.73 20.81 15.90
CA LYS A 632 24.32 19.50 15.39
C LYS A 632 24.93 18.39 16.25
N ARG A 633 26.24 18.45 16.49
CA ARG A 633 26.99 17.47 17.29
C ARG A 633 26.44 17.37 18.71
N TRP A 634 26.30 18.49 19.42
CA TRP A 634 25.79 18.50 20.79
C TRP A 634 24.36 17.96 20.90
N ARG A 635 23.51 18.26 19.91
CA ARG A 635 22.12 17.80 19.94
C ARG A 635 21.98 16.33 19.55
N ASN A 636 22.87 15.83 18.69
CA ASN A 636 22.95 14.41 18.35
C ASN A 636 23.33 13.59 19.60
N ILE A 637 24.45 13.93 20.27
CA ILE A 637 24.91 13.18 21.45
C ILE A 637 23.91 13.23 22.64
N THR A 638 23.12 14.30 22.75
CA THR A 638 22.09 14.45 23.79
C THR A 638 20.73 13.89 23.40
N ASN A 639 20.59 13.28 22.21
CA ASN A 639 19.33 12.76 21.65
C ASN A 639 18.20 13.80 21.58
N THR A 640 18.58 15.08 21.45
CA THR A 640 17.66 16.21 21.35
C THR A 640 17.38 16.61 19.90
N TRP A 641 18.07 15.99 18.95
CA TRP A 641 17.89 16.12 17.50
C TRP A 641 18.11 14.76 16.82
N GLU A 642 17.37 14.48 15.75
CA GLU A 642 17.51 13.27 14.95
C GLU A 642 18.12 13.61 13.59
N TYR A 643 18.93 12.69 13.05
CA TYR A 643 19.54 12.85 11.73
C TYR A 643 18.50 13.14 10.64
N ASN A 644 18.79 14.06 9.71
CA ASN A 644 17.87 14.60 8.69
C ASN A 644 16.63 15.39 9.20
N SER A 645 16.51 15.68 10.50
CA SER A 645 15.49 16.60 11.01
C SER A 645 15.94 18.07 10.98
N ASN A 646 15.00 19.01 10.97
CA ASN A 646 15.33 20.44 11.02
C ASN A 646 16.06 20.76 12.35
N LEU A 647 17.29 21.26 12.26
CA LEU A 647 18.10 21.61 13.43
C LEU A 647 17.46 22.72 14.27
N GLY A 648 16.57 23.55 13.71
CA GLY A 648 15.91 24.65 14.40
C GLY A 648 16.83 25.86 14.61
N GLU A 649 16.58 26.64 15.68
CA GLU A 649 17.42 27.79 16.05
C GLU A 649 18.85 27.33 16.37
N ILE A 650 19.86 27.98 15.76
CA ILE A 650 21.27 27.76 16.08
C ILE A 650 21.63 28.61 17.29
N LEU A 651 22.03 27.97 18.38
CA LEU A 651 22.35 28.65 19.62
C LEU A 651 23.83 29.01 19.70
N PRO A 652 24.18 30.20 20.23
CA PRO A 652 25.54 30.49 20.67
C PRO A 652 26.05 29.44 21.65
N ILE A 653 27.36 29.17 21.62
CA ILE A 653 27.97 28.05 22.36
C ILE A 653 27.69 28.09 23.88
N ASP A 654 27.71 29.28 24.48
CA ASP A 654 27.46 29.49 25.91
C ASP A 654 26.01 29.22 26.32
N ARG A 655 25.07 29.34 25.37
CA ARG A 655 23.65 29.05 25.55
C ARG A 655 23.32 27.61 25.18
N LEU A 656 23.99 27.04 24.19
CA LEU A 656 23.80 25.68 23.69
C LEU A 656 23.82 24.65 24.82
N PHE A 657 24.90 24.65 25.60
CA PHE A 657 25.11 23.66 26.67
C PHE A 657 24.13 23.84 27.83
N LYS A 658 23.61 25.07 28.05
CA LYS A 658 22.62 25.34 29.09
C LYS A 658 21.22 24.88 28.69
N VAL A 659 20.82 25.15 27.45
CA VAL A 659 19.48 24.80 26.95
C VAL A 659 19.31 23.29 26.78
N TYR A 660 20.38 22.62 26.33
CA TYR A 660 20.40 21.17 26.14
C TYR A 660 21.22 20.47 27.22
N ASN A 661 21.19 21.03 28.44
CA ASN A 661 21.86 20.43 29.58
C ASN A 661 21.09 19.19 30.06
N VAL A 662 21.67 18.00 29.91
CA VAL A 662 21.06 16.74 30.37
C VAL A 662 21.48 16.38 31.80
N PHE A 663 22.41 17.12 32.42
CA PHE A 663 22.87 16.86 33.79
C PHE A 663 21.72 16.93 34.81
N GLU A 664 20.72 17.80 34.62
CA GLU A 664 19.55 17.87 35.52
C GLU A 664 18.50 16.79 35.24
N LYS A 665 18.45 16.26 34.00
CA LYS A 665 17.42 15.29 33.59
C LYS A 665 17.73 13.85 34.00
N LYS A 666 19.01 13.45 33.97
CA LYS A 666 19.45 12.08 34.33
C LYS A 666 19.70 11.88 35.84
N ILE A 667 19.87 12.97 36.62
CA ILE A 667 20.10 12.91 38.08
C ILE A 667 18.82 12.58 38.86
N LEU A 668 17.65 13.01 38.38
CA LEU A 668 16.36 12.66 38.99
C LEU A 668 16.03 11.17 38.92
N GLU A 669 16.68 10.40 38.05
CA GLU A 669 16.44 8.96 37.91
C GLU A 669 17.39 8.08 38.76
N ILE A 670 18.44 8.63 39.38
CA ILE A 670 19.55 7.82 39.96
C ILE A 670 19.88 8.13 41.43
N SER A 671 19.34 9.21 42.01
CA SER A 671 19.45 9.45 43.45
C SER A 671 18.29 8.81 44.22
N ASP A 672 18.12 7.49 44.15
CA ASP A 672 17.28 6.72 45.11
C ASP A 672 17.65 5.22 45.15
N SER A 673 18.94 4.93 45.34
CA SER A 673 19.40 3.59 45.72
C SER A 673 20.34 3.70 46.92
N ASN A 674 19.77 3.94 48.11
CA ASN A 674 20.27 3.52 49.43
C ASN A 674 19.61 4.28 50.59
N ASN A 675 18.29 4.35 50.62
CA ASN A 675 17.56 4.49 51.88
C ASN A 675 16.29 3.65 51.81
N THR A 676 16.26 2.60 52.61
CA THR A 676 15.07 1.81 52.89
C THR A 676 14.14 2.63 53.77
N GLU A 677 13.29 3.44 53.13
CA GLU A 677 12.01 3.88 53.68
C GLU A 677 11.13 4.35 52.50
N THR A 678 9.95 3.74 52.39
CA THR A 678 8.99 3.90 51.30
C THR A 678 8.52 5.36 51.15
N GLY A 679 9.05 6.07 50.14
CA GLY A 679 8.57 7.36 49.66
C GLY A 679 8.14 7.27 48.19
N ARG A 680 6.86 7.55 47.91
CA ARG A 680 6.24 7.49 46.58
C ARG A 680 6.88 8.49 45.59
N VAL A 681 7.55 8.00 44.56
CA VAL A 681 7.81 8.77 43.33
C VAL A 681 6.53 8.77 42.48
N SER A 682 6.12 9.96 42.02
CA SER A 682 4.82 10.18 41.37
C SER A 682 4.76 9.57 39.96
N PHE A 683 3.81 8.66 39.75
CA PHE A 683 3.36 8.09 38.47
C PHE A 683 3.17 9.14 37.35
N LYS A 684 2.92 10.40 37.73
CA LYS A 684 2.68 11.53 36.83
C LYS A 684 3.93 12.00 36.06
N GLU A 685 5.14 11.79 36.59
CA GLU A 685 6.37 12.20 35.89
C GLU A 685 6.79 11.18 34.82
N ARG A 686 6.64 9.87 35.10
CA ARG A 686 6.85 8.81 34.09
C ARG A 686 5.89 8.92 32.90
N ILE A 687 4.63 9.30 33.15
CA ILE A 687 3.67 9.56 32.07
C ILE A 687 4.10 10.76 31.21
N LYS A 688 4.71 11.80 31.78
CA LYS A 688 5.16 12.98 31.00
C LYS A 688 6.28 12.65 30.02
N ASP A 689 7.18 11.73 30.36
CA ASP A 689 8.28 11.36 29.47
C ASP A 689 7.83 10.39 28.35
N ILE A 690 6.88 9.51 28.66
CA ILE A 690 6.15 8.71 27.65
C ILE A 690 5.37 9.64 26.70
N LEU A 691 4.65 10.62 27.23
CA LEU A 691 3.90 11.59 26.41
C LEU A 691 4.81 12.49 25.57
N ARG A 692 6.00 12.88 26.06
CA ARG A 692 6.99 13.64 25.26
C ARG A 692 7.59 12.84 24.12
N PHE A 693 7.80 11.54 24.34
CA PHE A 693 8.25 10.60 23.31
C PHE A 693 7.17 10.42 22.22
N LEU A 694 5.90 10.31 22.63
CA LEU A 694 4.75 10.24 21.73
C LEU A 694 4.46 11.56 20.99
N TYR A 695 4.76 12.73 21.56
CA TYR A 695 4.48 14.05 20.97
C TYR A 695 5.51 14.55 19.95
N LYS A 696 6.75 14.05 19.99
CA LYS A 696 7.88 14.54 19.18
C LYS A 696 7.66 14.37 17.66
N PRO A 697 7.08 13.27 17.15
CA PRO A 697 6.75 13.08 15.74
C PRO A 697 5.68 14.08 15.23
N PHE A 698 4.74 14.46 16.10
CA PHE A 698 3.64 15.37 15.75
C PHE A 698 4.10 16.81 15.51
N LYS A 699 5.14 17.28 16.23
CA LYS A 699 5.60 18.68 16.13
C LYS A 699 6.36 18.99 14.83
N HIS A 700 7.20 18.07 14.35
CA HIS A 700 8.03 18.28 13.14
C HIS A 700 7.28 17.94 11.85
N GLY A 701 6.42 16.92 11.87
CA GLY A 701 5.65 16.51 10.71
C GLY A 701 4.60 17.53 10.28
N ILE A 702 4.04 18.31 11.21
CA ILE A 702 2.99 19.30 10.93
C ILE A 702 3.57 20.59 10.33
N GLN A 703 4.70 21.11 10.84
CA GLN A 703 5.28 22.36 10.32
C GLN A 703 5.89 22.22 8.91
N TYR A 704 6.45 21.07 8.57
CA TYR A 704 6.99 20.81 7.22
C TYR A 704 5.88 20.51 6.20
N ARG A 705 4.85 19.74 6.58
CA ARG A 705 3.69 19.43 5.71
C ARG A 705 2.84 20.65 5.41
N ILE A 706 2.62 21.54 6.39
CA ILE A 706 1.90 22.79 6.18
C ILE A 706 2.70 23.73 5.25
N ARG A 707 4.03 23.82 5.39
CA ARG A 707 4.84 24.63 4.47
C ARG A 707 4.85 24.11 3.03
N ARG A 708 4.91 22.79 2.83
CA ARG A 708 4.90 22.18 1.49
C ARG A 708 3.52 22.27 0.84
N GLN A 709 2.45 22.04 1.61
CA GLN A 709 1.07 22.19 1.12
C GLN A 709 0.70 23.65 0.85
N ILE A 710 1.24 24.63 1.58
CA ILE A 710 1.07 26.06 1.27
C ILE A 710 1.85 26.43 0.00
N TRP A 711 3.04 25.85 -0.23
CA TRP A 711 3.85 26.11 -1.42
C TRP A 711 3.22 25.53 -2.70
N ASP A 712 2.65 24.33 -2.61
CA ASP A 712 1.94 23.69 -3.73
C ASP A 712 0.59 24.39 -4.00
N LEU A 713 -0.09 24.91 -2.97
CA LEU A 713 -1.30 25.74 -3.15
C LEU A 713 -0.98 27.06 -3.85
N ASP A 714 0.11 27.73 -3.46
CA ASP A 714 0.53 29.01 -4.03
C ASP A 714 0.97 28.85 -5.50
N GLY A 715 1.64 27.73 -5.85
CA GLY A 715 1.99 27.38 -7.22
C GLY A 715 0.79 27.14 -8.13
N HIS A 716 -0.19 26.35 -7.69
CA HIS A 716 -1.41 26.06 -8.48
C HIS A 716 -2.37 27.26 -8.57
N LEU A 717 -2.41 28.12 -7.56
CA LEU A 717 -3.11 29.42 -7.65
C LEU A 717 -2.40 30.37 -8.62
N HIS A 718 -1.07 30.36 -8.69
CA HIS A 718 -0.32 31.23 -9.60
C HIS A 718 -0.50 30.83 -11.08
N GLU A 719 -0.47 29.54 -11.41
CA GLU A 719 -0.71 29.02 -12.77
C GLU A 719 -2.16 29.26 -13.24
N SER A 720 -3.15 28.98 -12.38
CA SER A 720 -4.57 29.26 -12.65
C SER A 720 -4.83 30.74 -12.91
N THR A 721 -4.21 31.63 -12.12
CA THR A 721 -4.34 33.08 -12.27
C THR A 721 -3.60 33.59 -13.53
N TYR A 722 -2.49 32.93 -13.91
CA TYR A 722 -1.71 33.26 -15.11
C TYR A 722 -2.47 32.87 -16.40
N ASP A 723 -3.12 31.71 -16.43
CA ASP A 723 -3.93 31.25 -17.57
C ASP A 723 -5.19 32.10 -17.77
N ILE A 724 -5.84 32.52 -16.68
CA ILE A 724 -6.97 33.45 -16.73
C ILE A 724 -6.52 34.83 -17.26
N LYS A 725 -5.37 35.34 -16.79
CA LYS A 725 -4.80 36.61 -17.28
C LYS A 725 -4.41 36.55 -18.76
N ASN A 726 -3.80 35.44 -19.21
CA ASN A 726 -3.43 35.24 -20.61
C ASN A 726 -4.67 35.15 -21.51
N THR A 727 -5.73 34.49 -21.06
CA THR A 727 -6.99 34.40 -21.80
C THR A 727 -7.67 35.77 -21.92
N VAL A 728 -7.65 36.57 -20.85
CA VAL A 728 -8.17 37.95 -20.85
C VAL A 728 -7.33 38.86 -21.77
N TRP A 729 -6.00 38.73 -21.76
CA TRP A 729 -5.12 39.47 -22.66
C TRP A 729 -5.26 39.06 -24.14
N ASP A 730 -5.48 37.79 -24.44
CA ASP A 730 -5.71 37.32 -25.81
C ASP A 730 -7.07 37.81 -26.34
N ILE A 731 -8.09 37.86 -25.49
CA ILE A 731 -9.41 38.44 -25.82
C ILE A 731 -9.30 39.96 -26.03
N GLU A 732 -8.59 40.68 -25.16
CA GLU A 732 -8.35 42.12 -25.30
C GLU A 732 -7.58 42.44 -26.60
N GLY A 733 -6.58 41.61 -26.94
CA GLY A 733 -5.82 41.70 -28.18
C GLY A 733 -6.67 41.46 -29.44
N ARG A 734 -7.57 40.46 -29.40
CA ARG A 734 -8.52 40.19 -30.49
C ARG A 734 -9.56 41.30 -30.66
N ILE A 735 -10.06 41.87 -29.57
CA ILE A 735 -11.00 43.01 -29.59
C ILE A 735 -10.31 44.26 -30.16
N LYS A 736 -9.08 44.57 -29.70
CA LYS A 736 -8.28 45.67 -30.26
C LYS A 736 -7.98 45.44 -31.75
N GLY A 737 -7.69 44.21 -32.15
CA GLY A 737 -7.51 43.82 -33.56
C GLY A 737 -8.77 44.09 -34.40
N CYS A 738 -9.94 43.62 -33.95
CA CYS A 738 -11.22 43.85 -34.63
C CYS A 738 -11.58 45.34 -34.73
N ILE A 739 -11.28 46.14 -33.70
CA ILE A 739 -11.52 47.60 -33.70
C ILE A 739 -10.56 48.30 -34.66
N ILE A 740 -9.28 47.91 -34.69
CA ILE A 740 -8.28 48.49 -35.60
C ILE A 740 -8.57 48.11 -37.06
N GLU A 741 -9.01 46.87 -37.33
CA GLU A 741 -9.45 46.43 -38.66
C GLU A 741 -10.74 47.14 -39.12
N SER A 742 -11.66 47.43 -38.20
CA SER A 742 -12.91 48.13 -38.50
C SER A 742 -12.73 49.66 -38.68
N ILE A 743 -11.72 50.26 -38.05
CA ILE A 743 -11.40 51.69 -38.19
C ILE A 743 -10.42 51.95 -39.33
N GLY A 744 -9.61 50.95 -39.71
CA GLY A 744 -8.52 51.07 -40.67
C GLY A 744 -8.93 51.14 -42.15
N ASN A 745 -10.20 50.93 -42.50
CA ASN A 745 -10.59 50.73 -43.90
C ASN A 745 -11.81 51.49 -44.42
N ASP A 746 -12.25 52.59 -43.79
CA ASP A 746 -13.26 53.47 -44.39
C ASP A 746 -12.84 54.95 -44.29
N LYS A 747 -11.94 55.36 -45.20
CA LYS A 747 -11.96 56.72 -45.73
C LYS A 747 -12.99 56.75 -46.85
N GLU A 748 -14.00 57.61 -46.69
CA GLU A 748 -15.04 57.99 -47.67
C GLU A 748 -16.33 57.14 -47.67
N SER A 749 -17.32 57.55 -46.87
CA SER A 749 -18.64 58.04 -47.34
C SER A 749 -19.79 57.76 -46.36
N ASN A 750 -20.61 58.81 -46.17
CA ASN A 750 -22.02 58.84 -45.72
C ASN A 750 -22.62 57.61 -45.02
N SER A 751 -22.88 57.71 -43.70
CA SER A 751 -24.21 57.56 -43.08
C SER A 751 -24.09 57.42 -41.55
N ALA A 752 -24.32 58.51 -40.81
CA ALA A 752 -24.36 58.49 -39.35
C ALA A 752 -25.50 57.61 -38.78
N GLU A 753 -26.51 57.28 -39.58
CA GLU A 753 -27.60 56.34 -39.23
C GLU A 753 -27.13 54.87 -39.15
N ASN A 754 -26.11 54.47 -39.92
CA ASN A 754 -25.62 53.08 -39.93
C ASN A 754 -24.69 52.77 -38.74
N LEU A 755 -24.13 53.81 -38.10
CA LEU A 755 -23.27 53.67 -36.94
C LEU A 755 -24.08 53.39 -35.66
N TYR A 756 -25.28 53.98 -35.55
CA TYR A 756 -26.17 53.82 -34.40
C TYR A 756 -26.81 52.43 -34.36
N ASP A 757 -27.22 51.89 -35.52
CA ASP A 757 -27.73 50.53 -35.62
C ASP A 757 -26.62 49.48 -35.40
N ARG A 758 -25.39 49.76 -35.86
CA ARG A 758 -24.22 48.93 -35.54
C ARG A 758 -23.83 48.98 -34.06
N LEU A 759 -23.97 50.13 -33.40
CA LEU A 759 -23.74 50.30 -31.96
C LEU A 759 -24.80 49.56 -31.15
N ASN A 760 -26.08 49.61 -31.55
CA ASN A 760 -27.15 48.81 -30.94
C ASN A 760 -26.95 47.31 -31.15
N ASP A 761 -26.52 46.88 -32.35
CA ASP A 761 -26.20 45.46 -32.61
C ASP A 761 -24.98 44.99 -31.79
N LEU A 762 -23.98 45.88 -31.59
CA LEU A 762 -22.85 45.66 -30.69
C LEU A 762 -23.26 45.59 -29.22
N GLU A 763 -24.19 46.45 -28.78
CA GLU A 763 -24.72 46.47 -27.42
C GLU A 763 -25.56 45.22 -27.13
N VAL A 764 -26.40 44.80 -28.09
CA VAL A 764 -27.14 43.53 -28.01
C VAL A 764 -26.17 42.35 -27.97
N LYS A 765 -25.14 42.31 -28.83
CA LYS A 765 -24.12 41.25 -28.81
C LYS A 765 -23.30 41.26 -27.52
N MET A 766 -22.97 42.43 -26.96
CA MET A 766 -22.31 42.55 -25.66
C MET A 766 -23.19 42.02 -24.52
N ASN A 767 -24.48 42.35 -24.53
CA ASN A 767 -25.42 41.88 -23.53
C ASN A 767 -25.66 40.37 -23.64
N THR A 768 -25.76 39.82 -24.87
CA THR A 768 -25.84 38.37 -25.08
C THR A 768 -24.53 37.67 -24.69
N MET A 769 -23.36 38.29 -24.92
CA MET A 769 -22.08 37.76 -24.43
C MET A 769 -21.96 37.84 -22.92
N MET A 770 -22.49 38.87 -22.26
CA MET A 770 -22.53 38.98 -20.80
C MET A 770 -23.49 37.94 -20.21
N GLU A 771 -24.67 37.73 -20.78
CA GLU A 771 -25.57 36.64 -20.37
C GLU A 771 -24.93 35.27 -20.61
N PHE A 772 -24.21 35.08 -21.72
CA PHE A 772 -23.49 33.83 -21.98
C PHE A 772 -22.28 33.65 -21.05
N MET A 773 -21.63 34.74 -20.64
CA MET A 773 -20.58 34.74 -19.61
C MET A 773 -21.15 34.50 -18.22
N GLU A 774 -22.33 35.03 -17.86
CA GLU A 774 -23.03 34.75 -16.60
C GLU A 774 -23.55 33.30 -16.56
N LEU A 775 -24.04 32.77 -17.68
CA LEU A 775 -24.39 31.36 -17.83
C LEU A 775 -23.15 30.45 -17.76
N LYS A 776 -22.02 30.86 -18.35
CA LYS A 776 -20.76 30.14 -18.20
C LYS A 776 -20.16 30.30 -16.81
N LEU A 777 -20.25 31.46 -16.17
CA LEU A 777 -19.79 31.71 -14.80
C LEU A 777 -20.62 30.95 -13.79
N SER A 778 -21.93 30.86 -13.96
CA SER A 778 -22.81 30.04 -13.13
C SER A 778 -22.62 28.54 -13.39
N ALA A 779 -22.42 28.11 -14.65
CA ALA A 779 -22.06 26.73 -14.95
C ALA A 779 -20.64 26.38 -14.44
N GLN A 780 -19.70 27.32 -14.49
CA GLN A 780 -18.36 27.20 -13.94
C GLN A 780 -18.40 27.26 -12.43
N GLU A 781 -19.27 28.05 -11.78
CA GLU A 781 -19.50 28.07 -10.32
C GLU A 781 -20.14 26.76 -9.86
N VAL A 782 -21.11 26.21 -10.59
CA VAL A 782 -21.68 24.90 -10.29
C VAL A 782 -20.64 23.80 -10.48
N LYS A 783 -19.80 23.89 -11.52
CA LYS A 783 -18.71 22.94 -11.75
C LYS A 783 -17.55 23.14 -10.77
N THR A 784 -17.26 24.36 -10.35
CA THR A 784 -16.20 24.71 -9.38
C THR A 784 -16.67 24.40 -7.97
N ASN A 785 -17.94 24.62 -7.61
CA ASN A 785 -18.52 24.16 -6.36
C ASN A 785 -18.69 22.65 -6.34
N SER A 786 -19.07 22.01 -7.46
CA SER A 786 -19.06 20.55 -7.58
C SER A 786 -17.65 19.99 -7.49
N ASN A 787 -16.65 20.66 -8.06
CA ASN A 787 -15.26 20.26 -7.97
C ASN A 787 -14.67 20.60 -6.61
N ILE A 788 -15.08 21.67 -5.93
CA ILE A 788 -14.70 22.00 -4.55
C ILE A 788 -15.34 21.00 -3.60
N VAL A 789 -16.60 20.60 -3.81
CA VAL A 789 -17.26 19.55 -3.04
C VAL A 789 -16.60 18.21 -3.33
N LYS A 790 -16.38 17.82 -4.59
CA LYS A 790 -15.63 16.60 -4.94
C LYS A 790 -14.18 16.62 -4.48
N SER A 791 -13.52 17.77 -4.48
CA SER A 791 -12.15 17.94 -3.98
C SER A 791 -12.13 18.04 -2.46
N LYS A 792 -13.21 18.47 -1.79
CA LYS A 792 -13.37 18.47 -0.34
C LYS A 792 -13.72 17.08 0.16
N ASP A 793 -14.58 16.36 -0.55
CA ASP A 793 -14.92 14.97 -0.31
C ASP A 793 -13.72 14.08 -0.65
N SER A 794 -13.02 14.35 -1.76
CA SER A 794 -11.75 13.68 -2.08
C SER A 794 -10.63 14.08 -1.14
N LEU A 795 -10.54 15.33 -0.66
CA LEU A 795 -9.58 15.70 0.40
C LEU A 795 -9.98 15.04 1.71
N SER A 796 -11.26 14.95 2.05
CA SER A 796 -11.75 14.32 3.28
C SER A 796 -11.48 12.83 3.21
N GLU A 797 -11.82 12.14 2.12
CA GLU A 797 -11.48 10.73 1.88
C GLU A 797 -9.96 10.52 1.83
N GLN A 798 -9.18 11.44 1.26
CA GLN A 798 -7.71 11.36 1.29
C GLN A 798 -7.14 11.69 2.67
N LEU A 799 -7.79 12.55 3.47
CA LEU A 799 -7.38 12.88 4.83
C LEU A 799 -7.74 11.72 5.75
N ASP A 800 -8.95 11.18 5.66
CA ASP A 800 -9.46 10.01 6.37
C ASP A 800 -8.66 8.77 5.98
N ALA A 801 -8.38 8.54 4.70
CA ALA A 801 -7.49 7.45 4.28
C ALA A 801 -6.04 7.65 4.73
N ARG A 802 -5.54 8.89 4.86
CA ARG A 802 -4.18 9.17 5.37
C ARG A 802 -4.10 9.16 6.89
N VAL A 803 -5.16 9.53 7.59
CA VAL A 803 -5.34 9.43 9.04
C VAL A 803 -5.44 7.96 9.39
N TRP A 804 -6.35 7.24 8.74
CA TRP A 804 -6.47 5.80 8.89
C TRP A 804 -5.20 5.05 8.48
N LYS A 805 -4.49 5.43 7.40
CA LYS A 805 -3.18 4.84 7.04
C LYS A 805 -2.08 5.20 8.04
N ALA A 806 -2.13 6.39 8.66
CA ALA A 806 -1.22 6.75 9.74
C ALA A 806 -1.54 5.96 11.02
N GLU A 807 -2.81 5.79 11.37
CA GLU A 807 -3.29 5.00 12.50
C GLU A 807 -2.98 3.50 12.32
N THR A 808 -3.19 2.98 11.12
CA THR A 808 -2.88 1.58 10.75
C THR A 808 -1.38 1.34 10.75
N ASN A 809 -0.57 2.25 10.19
CA ASN A 809 0.89 2.12 10.25
C ASN A 809 1.44 2.26 11.67
N LEU A 810 0.85 3.12 12.50
CA LEU A 810 1.22 3.25 13.91
C LEU A 810 0.85 1.98 14.69
N GLY A 811 -0.37 1.46 14.47
CA GLY A 811 -0.85 0.19 15.01
C GLY A 811 0.07 -0.96 14.62
N GLN A 812 0.37 -1.15 13.34
CA GLN A 812 1.25 -2.23 12.84
C GLN A 812 2.70 -2.10 13.32
N GLN A 813 3.25 -0.89 13.45
CA GLN A 813 4.61 -0.69 13.99
C GLN A 813 4.66 -0.92 15.51
N ILE A 814 3.57 -0.60 16.22
CA ILE A 814 3.44 -0.85 17.65
C ILE A 814 3.20 -2.34 17.89
N ASP A 815 2.28 -2.98 17.18
CA ASP A 815 2.00 -4.42 17.22
C ASP A 815 3.22 -5.24 16.83
N GLY A 816 3.97 -4.86 15.79
CA GLY A 816 5.21 -5.55 15.41
C GLY A 816 6.33 -5.41 16.45
N ARG A 817 6.38 -4.30 17.19
CA ARG A 817 7.33 -4.10 18.30
C ARG A 817 6.87 -4.77 19.60
N ILE A 818 5.57 -4.79 19.84
CA ILE A 818 4.91 -5.49 20.95
C ILE A 818 5.06 -6.99 20.74
N TRP A 819 4.73 -7.55 19.58
CA TRP A 819 4.90 -8.96 19.26
C TRP A 819 6.35 -9.43 19.41
N LYS A 820 7.32 -8.60 19.02
CA LYS A 820 8.75 -8.89 19.19
C LYS A 820 9.20 -8.76 20.66
N ALA A 821 8.60 -7.85 21.43
CA ALA A 821 8.82 -7.75 22.86
C ALA A 821 8.13 -8.89 23.64
N GLU A 822 6.93 -9.29 23.23
CA GLU A 822 6.14 -10.40 23.75
C GLU A 822 6.82 -11.74 23.47
N GLY A 823 7.40 -11.95 22.28
CA GLY A 823 8.21 -13.14 22.01
C GLY A 823 9.42 -13.23 22.94
N ASN A 824 10.16 -12.13 23.09
CA ASN A 824 11.33 -12.07 23.98
C ASN A 824 10.97 -12.19 25.48
N ILE A 825 9.78 -11.73 25.88
CA ILE A 825 9.27 -11.77 27.26
C ILE A 825 8.59 -13.12 27.55
N SER A 826 7.90 -13.72 26.60
CA SER A 826 7.29 -15.06 26.72
C SER A 826 8.38 -16.12 26.88
N ASP A 827 9.47 -16.01 26.11
CA ASP A 827 10.69 -16.84 26.27
C ASP A 827 11.38 -16.64 27.65
N TYR A 828 11.16 -15.50 28.30
CA TYR A 828 11.70 -15.17 29.63
C TYR A 828 10.75 -15.57 30.77
N VAL A 829 9.44 -15.49 30.56
CA VAL A 829 8.35 -15.83 31.50
C VAL A 829 8.09 -17.33 31.56
N GLU A 830 8.27 -18.08 30.47
CA GLU A 830 8.29 -19.56 30.49
C GLU A 830 9.33 -20.11 31.47
N LYS A 831 10.36 -19.32 31.81
CA LYS A 831 11.39 -19.68 32.79
C LYS A 831 11.08 -19.26 34.23
N HIS A 832 10.10 -18.40 34.52
CA HIS A 832 9.93 -17.80 35.86
C HIS A 832 8.46 -17.56 36.29
N THR A 833 7.86 -18.60 36.89
CA THR A 833 6.72 -18.70 37.85
C THR A 833 5.42 -17.85 37.71
N GLU A 834 4.29 -18.55 37.95
CA GLU A 834 2.86 -18.16 37.84
C GLU A 834 2.43 -16.79 38.39
N ASP A 835 3.05 -16.26 39.45
CA ASP A 835 2.59 -15.02 40.12
C ASP A 835 2.80 -13.75 39.27
N ILE A 836 3.73 -13.77 38.31
CA ILE A 836 4.00 -12.64 37.41
C ILE A 836 2.88 -12.47 36.37
N LYS A 837 2.16 -13.54 36.01
CA LYS A 837 1.09 -13.49 34.98
C LYS A 837 -0.12 -12.65 35.43
N VAL A 838 -0.46 -12.66 36.72
CA VAL A 838 -1.65 -11.97 37.24
C VAL A 838 -1.47 -10.45 37.26
N GLU A 839 -0.31 -9.97 37.70
CA GLU A 839 0.00 -8.53 37.69
C GLU A 839 0.25 -8.00 36.27
N PHE A 840 0.82 -8.81 35.37
CA PHE A 840 1.01 -8.43 33.97
C PHE A 840 -0.32 -8.24 33.22
N THR A 841 -1.31 -9.09 33.50
CA THR A 841 -2.67 -8.99 32.92
C THR A 841 -3.41 -7.71 33.37
N LYS A 842 -3.12 -7.21 34.59
CA LYS A 842 -3.68 -5.95 35.08
C LYS A 842 -3.05 -4.73 34.39
N VAL A 843 -1.73 -4.77 34.15
CA VAL A 843 -1.01 -3.71 33.43
C VAL A 843 -1.41 -3.67 31.95
N HIS A 844 -1.56 -4.83 31.31
CA HIS A 844 -2.00 -4.93 29.92
C HIS A 844 -3.40 -4.34 29.72
N ARG A 845 -4.36 -4.69 30.59
CA ARG A 845 -5.71 -4.09 30.61
C ARG A 845 -5.66 -2.58 30.78
N HIS A 846 -4.84 -2.06 31.69
CA HIS A 846 -4.73 -0.61 31.90
C HIS A 846 -4.19 0.13 30.67
N LEU A 847 -3.30 -0.50 29.90
CA LEU A 847 -2.77 0.03 28.65
C LEU A 847 -3.83 0.02 27.55
N GLU A 848 -4.58 -1.06 27.37
CA GLU A 848 -5.70 -1.13 26.41
C GLU A 848 -6.77 -0.06 26.69
N PHE A 849 -7.16 0.13 27.95
CA PHE A 849 -8.09 1.19 28.34
C PHE A 849 -7.54 2.58 28.02
N SER A 850 -6.24 2.81 28.28
CA SER A 850 -5.59 4.07 27.96
C SER A 850 -5.49 4.31 26.44
N TYR A 851 -5.33 3.26 25.63
CA TYR A 851 -5.34 3.35 24.16
C TYR A 851 -6.73 3.71 23.62
N SER A 852 -7.78 3.05 24.13
CA SER A 852 -9.19 3.34 23.78
C SER A 852 -9.56 4.79 24.12
N ASP A 853 -9.19 5.25 25.32
CA ASP A 853 -9.40 6.64 25.76
C ASP A 853 -8.69 7.64 24.82
N ILE A 854 -7.47 7.33 24.36
CA ILE A 854 -6.69 8.20 23.48
C ILE A 854 -7.29 8.28 22.07
N PHE A 855 -7.73 7.17 21.48
CA PHE A 855 -8.35 7.17 20.15
C PHE A 855 -9.68 7.94 20.15
N VAL A 856 -10.49 7.77 21.20
CA VAL A 856 -11.74 8.51 21.35
C VAL A 856 -11.50 10.01 21.61
N LEU A 857 -10.41 10.39 22.31
CA LEU A 857 -10.02 11.79 22.51
C LEU A 857 -9.38 12.44 21.27
N LEU A 858 -8.79 11.64 20.37
CA LEU A 858 -8.24 12.09 19.08
C LEU A 858 -9.34 12.30 18.03
N ASP A 859 -10.43 11.53 18.10
CA ASP A 859 -11.63 11.70 17.28
C ASP A 859 -12.48 12.88 17.81
N LYS A 860 -12.04 14.09 17.49
CA LYS A 860 -12.40 15.34 18.17
C LYS A 860 -13.85 15.82 18.00
N ASN A 861 -14.78 14.98 17.60
CA ASN A 861 -16.20 15.31 17.49
C ASN A 861 -17.11 14.14 17.91
N ILE A 862 -17.00 13.63 19.15
CA ILE A 862 -18.23 13.17 19.81
C ILE A 862 -19.04 14.43 20.09
N GLU A 863 -19.80 14.90 19.08
CA GLU A 863 -20.89 15.82 19.35
C GLU A 863 -21.76 15.15 20.42
N ASN A 864 -22.01 15.85 21.53
CA ASN A 864 -22.96 15.35 22.51
C ASN A 864 -24.36 15.42 21.86
N THR A 865 -24.69 14.40 21.10
CA THR A 865 -25.92 14.23 20.32
C THR A 865 -27.14 14.08 21.22
N SER A 866 -26.95 13.72 22.50
CA SER A 866 -28.01 13.58 23.49
C SER A 866 -28.59 14.93 23.94
N GLY A 867 -27.84 16.03 23.83
CA GLY A 867 -28.24 17.33 24.39
C GLY A 867 -28.23 17.32 25.94
N ALA A 868 -28.84 18.32 26.57
CA ALA A 868 -28.93 18.42 28.04
C ALA A 868 -30.00 17.46 28.61
N ILE A 869 -29.84 16.14 28.43
CA ILE A 869 -30.63 15.17 29.18
C ILE A 869 -30.20 15.27 30.65
N THR A 870 -31.18 15.36 31.55
CA THR A 870 -30.95 15.46 33.00
C THR A 870 -31.73 14.37 33.70
N LEU A 871 -31.13 13.79 34.75
CA LEU A 871 -31.80 12.86 35.65
C LEU A 871 -32.43 13.61 36.83
N ASP A 872 -33.69 13.32 37.12
CA ASP A 872 -34.42 13.76 38.31
C ASP A 872 -34.78 12.54 39.16
N THR A 873 -34.16 12.43 40.34
CA THR A 873 -34.34 11.32 41.28
C THR A 873 -34.05 11.78 42.71
N GLU A 874 -34.80 11.25 43.68
CA GLU A 874 -34.45 11.35 45.10
C GLU A 874 -33.47 10.25 45.54
N TYR A 875 -33.17 9.30 44.65
CA TYR A 875 -32.36 8.10 44.88
C TYR A 875 -31.20 8.04 43.88
N PRO A 876 -30.16 8.88 44.05
CA PRO A 876 -29.06 9.01 43.09
C PRO A 876 -28.08 7.83 43.10
N ILE A 877 -28.16 6.94 44.08
CA ILE A 877 -27.26 5.78 44.27
C ILE A 877 -28.06 4.66 44.93
N ALA A 878 -27.85 3.42 44.49
CA ALA A 878 -28.45 2.21 45.06
C ALA A 878 -27.66 1.72 46.29
N TYR A 879 -27.70 2.47 47.39
CA TYR A 879 -26.89 2.21 48.60
C TYR A 879 -27.07 0.81 49.22
N GLU A 880 -28.20 0.16 48.95
CA GLU A 880 -28.56 -1.15 49.48
C GLU A 880 -28.23 -2.31 48.50
N SER A 881 -27.73 -2.00 47.31
CA SER A 881 -27.37 -3.01 46.31
C SER A 881 -26.03 -3.66 46.65
N ASN A 882 -25.91 -4.96 46.36
CA ASN A 882 -24.65 -5.69 46.58
C ASN A 882 -23.50 -5.11 45.74
N ASP A 883 -23.78 -4.57 44.55
CA ASP A 883 -22.77 -3.96 43.68
C ASP A 883 -22.35 -2.53 44.11
N TYR A 884 -23.09 -1.90 45.04
CA TYR A 884 -22.61 -0.71 45.75
C TYR A 884 -21.80 -1.09 47.00
N LEU A 885 -22.28 -2.08 47.77
CA LEU A 885 -21.65 -2.50 49.04
C LEU A 885 -20.31 -3.21 48.81
N VAL A 886 -20.24 -4.03 47.76
CA VAL A 886 -19.06 -4.78 47.33
C VAL A 886 -18.98 -4.64 45.80
N PRO A 887 -18.42 -3.52 45.30
CA PRO A 887 -18.39 -3.23 43.87
C PRO A 887 -17.53 -4.27 43.16
N HIS A 888 -18.19 -5.19 42.44
CA HIS A 888 -17.55 -6.29 41.74
C HIS A 888 -17.81 -6.18 40.24
N GLY A 889 -19.08 -6.04 39.84
CA GLY A 889 -19.48 -5.84 38.44
C GLY A 889 -19.10 -4.46 37.95
N THR A 890 -19.45 -3.42 38.72
CA THR A 890 -19.21 -2.00 38.37
C THR A 890 -17.73 -1.65 38.15
N VAL A 891 -16.77 -2.39 38.71
CA VAL A 891 -15.31 -2.13 38.53
C VAL A 891 -14.64 -3.05 37.51
N ARG A 892 -15.26 -4.18 37.15
CA ARG A 892 -14.69 -5.16 36.22
C ARG A 892 -15.25 -5.07 34.81
N ASP A 893 -16.49 -4.59 34.66
CA ASP A 893 -17.19 -4.60 33.36
C ASP A 893 -16.87 -3.37 32.48
N ASP A 894 -16.25 -3.58 31.32
CA ASP A 894 -16.03 -2.54 30.29
C ASP A 894 -16.63 -2.93 28.93
N THR A 895 -17.85 -3.46 28.95
CA THR A 895 -18.51 -4.01 27.75
C THR A 895 -18.78 -2.94 26.70
N ARG A 896 -18.23 -3.16 25.50
CA ARG A 896 -18.56 -2.47 24.24
C ARG A 896 -19.00 -3.50 23.22
N TYR A 897 -20.04 -3.17 22.44
CA TYR A 897 -20.61 -4.11 21.47
C TYR A 897 -21.32 -3.40 20.31
N PRO A 898 -20.58 -2.86 19.32
CA PRO A 898 -21.15 -2.15 18.16
C PRO A 898 -22.16 -2.96 17.36
N ARG A 899 -22.06 -4.30 17.40
CA ARG A 899 -23.01 -5.22 16.75
C ARG A 899 -24.41 -5.13 17.34
N PHE A 900 -24.54 -4.95 18.66
CA PHE A 900 -25.85 -4.75 19.30
C PHE A 900 -26.52 -3.48 18.79
N ILE A 901 -25.76 -2.39 18.67
CA ILE A 901 -26.27 -1.13 18.13
C ILE A 901 -26.74 -1.32 16.68
N HIS A 902 -25.97 -2.04 15.86
CA HIS A 902 -26.35 -2.35 14.49
C HIS A 902 -27.62 -3.23 14.40
N ALA A 903 -27.79 -4.21 15.29
CA ALA A 903 -29.01 -5.02 15.33
C ALA A 903 -30.24 -4.15 15.66
N CYS A 904 -30.09 -3.17 16.56
CA CYS A 904 -31.14 -2.20 16.87
C CYS A 904 -31.47 -1.31 15.66
N GLU A 905 -30.46 -0.82 14.92
CA GLU A 905 -30.66 -0.08 13.66
C GLU A 905 -31.45 -0.90 12.63
N MET A 906 -31.15 -2.19 12.50
CA MET A 906 -31.85 -3.08 11.58
C MET A 906 -33.30 -3.33 11.99
N TYR A 907 -33.57 -3.46 13.30
CA TYR A 907 -34.93 -3.60 13.81
C TYR A 907 -35.74 -2.30 13.61
N PHE A 908 -35.14 -1.14 13.86
CA PHE A 908 -35.75 0.18 13.67
C PHE A 908 -35.33 0.85 12.35
N LYS A 909 -35.20 0.08 11.26
CA LYS A 909 -34.69 0.54 9.95
C LYS A 909 -35.38 1.79 9.37
N ASP A 910 -36.61 2.06 9.78
CA ASP A 910 -37.41 3.20 9.32
C ASP A 910 -37.12 4.50 10.13
N ARG A 911 -36.18 4.47 11.08
CA ARG A 911 -35.77 5.62 11.90
C ARG A 911 -34.32 5.99 11.62
N GLU A 912 -34.09 7.27 11.33
CA GLU A 912 -32.76 7.81 11.03
C GLU A 912 -31.85 7.90 12.28
N LYS A 913 -32.43 8.14 13.46
CA LYS A 913 -31.72 8.27 14.72
C LYS A 913 -32.50 7.60 15.85
N LEU A 914 -31.82 6.78 16.64
CA LEU A 914 -32.38 6.08 17.80
C LEU A 914 -32.01 6.77 19.11
N ALA A 915 -32.80 6.51 20.15
CA ALA A 915 -32.52 6.92 21.52
C ALA A 915 -32.36 5.69 22.44
N PHE A 916 -31.23 5.57 23.12
CA PHE A 916 -30.87 4.45 24.00
C PHE A 916 -30.80 4.84 25.47
N VAL A 917 -31.19 3.93 26.36
CA VAL A 917 -30.80 3.93 27.78
C VAL A 917 -30.18 2.58 28.11
N ASP A 918 -29.00 2.59 28.73
CA ASP A 918 -28.38 1.38 29.27
C ASP A 918 -28.49 1.39 30.81
N LEU A 919 -29.18 0.39 31.37
CA LEU A 919 -29.37 0.21 32.81
C LEU A 919 -28.27 -0.71 33.34
N GLY A 920 -27.62 -0.33 34.45
CA GLY A 920 -26.44 -1.04 34.95
C GLY A 920 -25.23 -0.87 34.03
N CYS A 921 -25.03 0.35 33.51
CA CYS A 921 -24.07 0.61 32.44
C CYS A 921 -22.59 0.47 32.84
N SER A 922 -22.28 0.27 34.12
CA SER A 922 -20.94 0.05 34.69
C SER A 922 -19.91 1.09 34.24
N SER A 923 -19.15 0.81 33.19
CA SER A 923 -18.14 1.67 32.56
C SER A 923 -18.70 2.72 31.59
N GLY A 924 -19.86 2.43 30.97
CA GLY A 924 -20.52 3.24 29.95
C GLY A 924 -20.23 2.86 28.49
N GLY A 925 -19.68 1.66 28.22
CA GLY A 925 -19.23 1.27 26.88
C GLY A 925 -20.32 1.20 25.80
N ILE A 926 -21.49 0.61 26.09
CA ILE A 926 -22.62 0.55 25.16
C ILE A 926 -23.15 1.95 24.80
N VAL A 927 -23.16 2.85 25.78
CA VAL A 927 -23.57 4.24 25.59
C VAL A 927 -22.60 4.96 24.63
N LEU A 928 -21.30 4.70 24.77
CA LEU A 928 -20.30 5.24 23.84
C LEU A 928 -20.50 4.71 22.41
N ASP A 929 -20.74 3.42 22.22
CA ASP A 929 -20.95 2.85 20.87
C ASP A 929 -22.16 3.45 20.16
N ALA A 930 -23.25 3.68 20.90
CA ALA A 930 -24.42 4.37 20.36
C ALA A 930 -24.11 5.82 19.95
N LEU A 931 -23.34 6.56 20.78
CA LEU A 931 -22.94 7.94 20.48
C LEU A 931 -22.01 8.02 19.27
N LEU A 932 -21.05 7.11 19.15
CA LEU A 932 -20.13 7.03 18.00
C LEU A 932 -20.85 6.74 16.68
N ARG A 933 -22.01 6.05 16.73
CA ARG A 933 -22.89 5.81 15.58
C ARG A 933 -23.92 6.92 15.35
N GLY A 934 -23.79 8.04 16.05
CA GLY A 934 -24.61 9.24 15.86
C GLY A 934 -25.99 9.19 16.53
N HIS A 935 -26.25 8.24 17.42
CA HIS A 935 -27.52 8.12 18.16
C HIS A 935 -27.55 8.97 19.44
N GLU A 936 -28.72 9.11 20.07
CA GLU A 936 -28.81 9.65 21.44
C GLU A 936 -28.67 8.49 22.44
N ALA A 937 -27.83 8.61 23.46
CA ALA A 937 -27.69 7.57 24.46
C ALA A 937 -27.35 8.13 25.85
N VAL A 938 -27.88 7.49 26.89
CA VAL A 938 -27.53 7.72 28.29
C VAL A 938 -27.39 6.39 29.05
N GLY A 939 -26.57 6.37 30.11
CA GLY A 939 -26.38 5.22 30.98
C GLY A 939 -26.78 5.54 32.42
N LEU A 940 -27.39 4.58 33.10
CA LEU A 940 -27.71 4.63 34.53
C LEU A 940 -26.95 3.54 35.28
N GLU A 941 -26.24 3.91 36.33
CA GLU A 941 -25.46 2.99 37.16
C GLU A 941 -25.87 3.10 38.63
N GLY A 942 -26.05 1.96 39.30
CA GLY A 942 -26.45 1.91 40.72
C GLY A 942 -25.33 2.36 41.66
N SER A 943 -24.08 2.10 41.29
CA SER A 943 -22.88 2.46 42.06
C SER A 943 -22.23 3.77 41.58
N ASP A 944 -21.66 4.55 42.50
CA ASP A 944 -20.88 5.75 42.15
C ASP A 944 -19.38 5.48 42.02
N GLU A 945 -18.96 4.21 42.08
CA GLU A 945 -17.55 3.83 42.06
C GLU A 945 -16.87 4.18 40.74
N SER A 946 -17.47 3.85 39.59
CA SER A 946 -16.94 4.20 38.27
C SER A 946 -16.87 5.72 38.05
N PHE A 947 -17.83 6.47 38.59
CA PHE A 947 -17.81 7.94 38.58
C PHE A 947 -16.69 8.51 39.47
N LYS A 948 -16.55 8.02 40.72
CA LYS A 948 -15.51 8.45 41.68
C LYS A 948 -14.10 8.16 41.17
N GLN A 949 -13.88 6.97 40.61
CA GLN A 949 -12.61 6.59 40.02
C GLN A 949 -12.36 7.26 38.66
N GLN A 950 -13.40 7.89 38.09
CA GLN A 950 -13.44 8.35 36.72
C GLN A 950 -12.91 7.23 35.84
N ARG A 951 -13.48 6.03 35.78
CA ARG A 951 -12.91 4.95 34.95
C ARG A 951 -13.63 4.85 33.61
N ALA A 952 -12.93 4.38 32.58
CA ALA A 952 -13.50 4.10 31.26
C ALA A 952 -14.31 5.29 30.70
N GLN A 953 -15.52 5.05 30.18
CA GLN A 953 -16.29 6.06 29.46
C GLN A 953 -16.83 7.17 30.38
N TRP A 954 -16.79 7.01 31.71
CA TRP A 954 -17.05 8.11 32.65
C TRP A 954 -16.05 9.28 32.54
N ARG A 955 -14.83 9.05 32.01
CA ARG A 955 -13.88 10.15 31.69
C ARG A 955 -14.22 10.86 30.39
N ILE A 956 -14.85 10.15 29.47
CA ILE A 956 -14.99 10.54 28.06
C ILE A 956 -16.34 11.21 27.82
N ILE A 957 -17.42 10.59 28.32
CA ILE A 957 -18.81 11.02 28.13
C ILE A 957 -19.53 11.25 29.48
N PRO A 958 -18.93 12.02 30.43
CA PRO A 958 -19.49 12.20 31.78
C PRO A 958 -20.86 12.89 31.81
N LYS A 959 -21.30 13.48 30.69
CA LYS A 959 -22.62 14.13 30.57
C LYS A 959 -23.73 13.17 30.19
N ASN A 960 -23.39 11.94 29.83
CA ASN A 960 -24.31 10.92 29.33
C ASN A 960 -24.49 9.77 30.32
N LEU A 961 -23.68 9.72 31.39
CA LEU A 961 -23.73 8.68 32.39
C LEU A 961 -24.16 9.29 33.73
N PHE A 962 -25.13 8.66 34.39
CA PHE A 962 -25.68 9.12 35.67
C PHE A 962 -25.70 7.98 36.67
N THR A 963 -25.47 8.30 37.94
CA THR A 963 -25.75 7.36 39.02
C THR A 963 -27.23 7.45 39.37
N CYS A 964 -27.90 6.30 39.53
CA CYS A 964 -29.31 6.23 39.89
C CYS A 964 -29.64 4.85 40.47
N ASP A 965 -30.42 4.80 41.53
CA ASP A 965 -31.12 3.58 41.90
C ASP A 965 -32.29 3.35 40.94
N ILE A 966 -32.11 2.43 39.97
CA ILE A 966 -33.10 2.12 38.95
C ILE A 966 -34.35 1.41 39.51
N THR A 967 -34.27 0.90 40.75
CA THR A 967 -35.39 0.25 41.45
C THR A 967 -36.34 1.24 42.12
N LYS A 968 -35.98 2.52 42.18
CA LYS A 968 -36.78 3.59 42.77
C LYS A 968 -37.27 4.57 41.70
N PRO A 969 -38.29 5.41 41.97
CA PRO A 969 -38.81 6.34 40.97
C PRO A 969 -37.75 7.33 40.49
N PHE A 970 -37.50 7.37 39.17
CA PHE A 970 -36.66 8.38 38.54
C PHE A 970 -37.30 8.92 37.25
N THR A 971 -36.81 10.07 36.77
CA THR A 971 -37.27 10.66 35.51
C THR A 971 -36.09 11.22 34.71
N LEU A 972 -35.85 10.67 33.52
CA LEU A 972 -34.97 11.29 32.53
C LEU A 972 -35.72 12.38 31.78
N LYS A 973 -35.15 13.59 31.72
CA LYS A 973 -35.77 14.76 31.09
C LYS A 973 -34.90 15.34 29.99
N LYS A 974 -35.51 15.80 28.91
CA LYS A 974 -34.90 16.65 27.89
C LYS A 974 -35.75 17.91 27.73
N ASP A 975 -35.12 19.07 27.79
CA ASP A 975 -35.82 20.37 27.77
C ASP A 975 -36.94 20.49 28.81
N GLY A 976 -36.72 19.91 30.00
CA GLY A 976 -37.67 19.92 31.13
C GLY A 976 -38.85 18.96 31.02
N LYS A 977 -38.97 18.17 29.95
CA LYS A 977 -40.03 17.19 29.73
C LYS A 977 -39.50 15.76 29.82
N LEU A 978 -40.37 14.80 30.18
CA LEU A 978 -40.05 13.37 30.16
C LEU A 978 -39.46 12.98 28.80
N LYS A 979 -38.30 12.33 28.81
CA LYS A 979 -37.66 11.76 27.62
C LYS A 979 -38.00 10.27 27.54
N GLU A 980 -38.57 9.88 26.41
CA GLU A 980 -38.78 8.50 26.03
C GLU A 980 -37.69 8.03 25.03
N PHE A 981 -37.43 6.73 25.03
CA PHE A 981 -36.31 6.07 24.34
C PHE A 981 -36.80 4.89 23.50
N ASP A 982 -36.08 4.58 22.43
CA ASP A 982 -36.44 3.50 21.50
C ASP A 982 -35.98 2.14 21.99
N VAL A 983 -34.82 2.13 22.66
CA VAL A 983 -34.18 0.94 23.21
C VAL A 983 -33.81 1.20 24.66
N ILE A 984 -34.19 0.30 25.55
CA ILE A 984 -33.63 0.20 26.90
C ILE A 984 -32.91 -1.14 27.00
N SER A 985 -31.62 -1.14 27.34
CA SER A 985 -30.82 -2.35 27.55
C SER A 985 -30.49 -2.58 29.03
N ALA A 986 -30.31 -3.84 29.41
CA ALA A 986 -29.77 -4.23 30.71
C ALA A 986 -29.04 -5.59 30.60
N TRP A 987 -27.75 -5.62 30.91
CA TRP A 987 -26.90 -6.78 30.64
C TRP A 987 -26.47 -7.46 31.93
N GLU A 988 -27.11 -8.59 32.27
CA GLU A 988 -26.89 -9.28 33.54
C GLU A 988 -27.11 -8.35 34.75
N VAL A 989 -28.28 -7.70 34.76
CA VAL A 989 -28.69 -6.73 35.78
C VAL A 989 -29.90 -7.22 36.57
N LEU A 990 -30.84 -7.92 35.92
CA LEU A 990 -32.15 -8.23 36.49
C LEU A 990 -32.06 -9.26 37.63
N GLU A 991 -31.13 -10.20 37.54
CA GLU A 991 -30.79 -11.20 38.56
C GLU A 991 -30.26 -10.57 39.86
N HIS A 992 -29.73 -9.34 39.79
CA HIS A 992 -29.27 -8.57 40.95
C HIS A 992 -30.39 -7.76 41.63
N ILE A 993 -31.57 -7.67 41.02
CA ILE A 993 -32.70 -6.90 41.54
C ILE A 993 -33.63 -7.81 42.33
N LYS A 994 -33.90 -7.46 43.59
CA LYS A 994 -34.83 -8.22 44.45
C LYS A 994 -36.22 -8.30 43.80
N GLU A 995 -36.88 -9.44 43.96
CA GLU A 995 -38.21 -9.69 43.40
C GLU A 995 -39.24 -8.61 43.81
N GLU A 996 -39.14 -8.09 45.04
CA GLU A 996 -40.02 -7.04 45.57
C GLU A 996 -39.86 -5.67 44.88
N ASP A 997 -38.70 -5.40 44.27
CA ASP A 997 -38.37 -4.15 43.59
C ASP A 997 -38.66 -4.21 42.07
N MET A 998 -38.91 -5.40 41.52
CA MET A 998 -39.19 -5.61 40.09
C MET A 998 -40.39 -4.83 39.55
N PRO A 999 -41.54 -4.70 40.26
CA PRO A 999 -42.68 -3.94 39.75
C PRO A 999 -42.33 -2.47 39.46
N MET A 1000 -41.53 -1.83 40.34
CA MET A 1000 -41.10 -0.44 40.17
C MET A 1000 -40.10 -0.29 39.02
N LEU A 1001 -39.14 -1.22 38.89
CA LEU A 1001 -38.20 -1.22 37.76
C LEU A 1001 -38.94 -1.37 36.41
N LEU A 1002 -39.92 -2.28 36.33
CA LEU A 1002 -40.73 -2.45 35.12
C LEU A 1002 -41.60 -1.22 34.82
N GLU A 1003 -42.11 -0.53 35.85
CA GLU A 1003 -42.80 0.75 35.70
C GLU A 1003 -41.85 1.83 35.14
N ASN A 1004 -40.62 1.92 35.66
CA ASN A 1004 -39.58 2.83 35.16
C ASN A 1004 -39.22 2.53 33.69
N ILE A 1005 -39.02 1.26 33.33
CA ILE A 1005 -38.75 0.84 31.93
C ILE A 1005 -39.92 1.23 31.03
N LYS A 1006 -41.16 0.92 31.44
CA LYS A 1006 -42.37 1.24 30.67
C LYS A 1006 -42.57 2.74 30.51
N LYS A 1007 -42.29 3.52 31.54
CA LYS A 1007 -42.38 4.99 31.55
C LYS A 1007 -41.42 5.64 30.56
N HIS A 1008 -40.21 5.08 30.41
CA HIS A 1008 -39.16 5.68 29.56
C HIS A 1008 -39.07 5.06 28.16
N LEU A 1009 -39.84 4.02 27.83
CA LEU A 1009 -39.92 3.51 26.46
C LEU A 1009 -40.91 4.28 25.59
N ASN A 1010 -40.51 4.61 24.37
CA ASN A 1010 -41.39 5.12 23.32
C ASN A 1010 -42.50 4.10 23.01
N LYS A 1011 -43.58 4.58 22.41
CA LYS A 1011 -44.61 3.69 21.83
C LYS A 1011 -43.97 2.79 20.77
N GLY A 1012 -44.06 1.47 20.97
CA GLY A 1012 -43.41 0.46 20.14
C GLY A 1012 -41.90 0.29 20.35
N GLY A 1013 -41.32 0.97 21.35
CA GLY A 1013 -39.94 0.77 21.80
C GLY A 1013 -39.75 -0.60 22.49
N ILE A 1014 -38.50 -1.02 22.61
CA ILE A 1014 -38.13 -2.36 23.10
C ILE A 1014 -37.18 -2.30 24.30
N PHE A 1015 -37.40 -3.18 25.26
CA PHE A 1015 -36.44 -3.56 26.28
C PHE A 1015 -35.70 -4.83 25.83
N ILE A 1016 -34.38 -4.87 26.00
CA ILE A 1016 -33.54 -6.04 25.72
C ILE A 1016 -32.65 -6.28 26.93
N GLY A 1017 -32.64 -7.49 27.48
CA GLY A 1017 -31.68 -7.81 28.52
C GLY A 1017 -31.34 -9.27 28.64
N THR A 1018 -30.15 -9.54 29.18
CA THR A 1018 -29.66 -10.89 29.50
C THR A 1018 -29.70 -11.13 31.00
N ILE A 1019 -29.94 -12.38 31.38
CA ILE A 1019 -30.17 -12.80 32.77
C ILE A 1019 -29.42 -14.09 33.00
N SER A 1020 -28.50 -14.08 33.96
CA SER A 1020 -27.83 -15.28 34.46
C SER A 1020 -28.68 -15.98 35.51
N ASN A 1021 -28.83 -17.30 35.38
CA ASN A 1021 -29.68 -18.14 36.21
C ASN A 1021 -28.88 -19.18 37.01
N TRP A 1022 -27.87 -18.72 37.74
CA TRP A 1022 -26.98 -19.50 38.61
C TRP A 1022 -26.56 -18.65 39.82
N ASP A 1023 -26.12 -19.27 40.92
CA ASP A 1023 -25.70 -18.54 42.12
C ASP A 1023 -24.29 -17.92 41.95
N ASP A 1024 -24.17 -16.59 42.02
CA ASP A 1024 -22.88 -15.88 42.00
C ASP A 1024 -22.42 -15.52 43.41
N ILE A 1025 -21.73 -16.46 44.06
CA ILE A 1025 -21.29 -16.34 45.46
C ILE A 1025 -19.81 -15.96 45.53
N ASP A 1026 -19.51 -14.84 46.19
CA ASP A 1026 -18.13 -14.48 46.52
C ASP A 1026 -17.48 -15.50 47.46
N GLU A 1027 -16.31 -16.04 47.09
CA GLU A 1027 -15.61 -17.01 47.93
C GLU A 1027 -15.04 -16.37 49.22
N GLU A 1028 -14.76 -15.06 49.25
CA GLU A 1028 -14.17 -14.37 50.39
C GLU A 1028 -15.20 -13.75 51.34
N THR A 1029 -16.26 -13.13 50.81
CA THR A 1029 -17.29 -12.41 51.56
C THR A 1029 -18.57 -13.21 51.77
N GLY A 1030 -18.78 -14.29 51.00
CA GLY A 1030 -19.97 -15.15 51.07
C GLY A 1030 -21.26 -14.50 50.56
N VAL A 1031 -21.17 -13.32 49.93
CA VAL A 1031 -22.31 -12.59 49.37
C VAL A 1031 -22.72 -13.25 48.04
N ASN A 1032 -24.01 -13.56 47.89
CA ASN A 1032 -24.58 -13.95 46.60
C ASN A 1032 -25.10 -12.70 45.88
N TRP A 1033 -24.52 -12.37 44.72
CA TRP A 1033 -24.96 -11.21 43.93
C TRP A 1033 -26.23 -11.48 43.13
N HIS A 1034 -26.50 -12.73 42.76
CA HIS A 1034 -27.72 -13.11 42.06
C HIS A 1034 -28.82 -13.45 43.08
N VAL A 1035 -29.67 -12.46 43.37
CA VAL A 1035 -30.71 -12.55 44.41
C VAL A 1035 -32.08 -12.93 43.86
N ASN A 1036 -32.24 -12.97 42.53
CA ASN A 1036 -33.52 -13.18 41.85
C ASN A 1036 -33.37 -14.19 40.71
N LEU A 1037 -33.30 -15.48 41.08
CA LEU A 1037 -33.08 -16.60 40.16
C LEU A 1037 -34.39 -17.30 39.82
N HIS A 1038 -34.89 -17.08 38.61
CA HIS A 1038 -36.11 -17.70 38.10
C HIS A 1038 -35.93 -18.15 36.64
N PRO A 1039 -36.64 -19.20 36.19
CA PRO A 1039 -36.57 -19.65 34.79
C PRO A 1039 -37.18 -18.63 33.82
N TYR A 1040 -36.86 -18.76 32.53
CA TYR A 1040 -37.31 -17.83 31.48
C TYR A 1040 -38.83 -17.60 31.48
N GLU A 1041 -39.64 -18.63 31.75
CA GLU A 1041 -41.10 -18.52 31.79
C GLU A 1041 -41.59 -17.50 32.83
N TRP A 1042 -40.93 -17.42 33.97
CA TRP A 1042 -41.29 -16.45 35.01
C TRP A 1042 -41.00 -15.02 34.54
N TRP A 1043 -39.84 -14.80 33.93
CA TRP A 1043 -39.46 -13.49 33.35
C TRP A 1043 -40.38 -13.09 32.20
N ARG A 1044 -40.75 -14.04 31.33
CA ARG A 1044 -41.75 -13.82 30.29
C ARG A 1044 -43.08 -13.36 30.88
N ASP A 1045 -43.53 -14.02 31.94
CA ASP A 1045 -44.85 -13.77 32.55
C ASP A 1045 -44.88 -12.42 33.29
N ILE A 1046 -43.85 -12.07 34.06
CA ILE A 1046 -43.80 -10.78 34.78
C ILE A 1046 -43.74 -9.57 33.82
N PHE A 1047 -42.98 -9.67 32.72
CA PHE A 1047 -42.98 -8.63 31.68
C PHE A 1047 -44.33 -8.57 30.95
N ALA A 1048 -44.97 -9.71 30.68
CA ALA A 1048 -46.29 -9.73 30.06
C ALA A 1048 -47.38 -9.10 30.95
N GLU A 1049 -47.33 -9.34 32.26
CA GLU A 1049 -48.21 -8.75 33.28
C GLU A 1049 -47.98 -7.25 33.45
N ALA A 1050 -46.73 -6.79 33.37
CA ALA A 1050 -46.38 -5.36 33.34
C ALA A 1050 -46.84 -4.65 32.05
N GLY A 1051 -47.36 -5.40 31.07
CA GLY A 1051 -47.96 -4.88 29.84
C GLY A 1051 -46.98 -4.75 28.67
N PHE A 1052 -46.02 -5.66 28.58
CA PHE A 1052 -45.15 -5.82 27.41
C PHE A 1052 -45.60 -7.00 26.53
N ASP A 1053 -45.28 -6.94 25.23
CA ASP A 1053 -45.33 -8.08 24.32
C ASP A 1053 -43.94 -8.70 24.21
N ILE A 1054 -43.84 -10.00 24.49
CA ILE A 1054 -42.56 -10.71 24.43
C ILE A 1054 -42.28 -11.12 22.99
N ILE A 1055 -41.14 -10.66 22.46
CA ILE A 1055 -40.72 -10.82 21.06
C ILE A 1055 -39.26 -11.31 20.97
N THR A 1056 -38.82 -12.10 21.96
CA THR A 1056 -37.44 -12.56 22.14
C THR A 1056 -36.82 -13.15 20.88
N GLU A 1057 -37.61 -13.89 20.08
CA GLU A 1057 -37.19 -14.51 18.81
C GLU A 1057 -36.73 -13.53 17.71
N THR A 1058 -36.96 -12.23 17.90
CA THR A 1058 -36.60 -11.19 16.93
C THR A 1058 -35.10 -10.91 16.89
N PHE A 1059 -34.37 -11.20 17.97
CA PHE A 1059 -32.93 -10.98 18.08
C PHE A 1059 -32.19 -12.31 18.17
N SER A 1060 -30.98 -12.37 17.61
CA SER A 1060 -30.13 -13.55 17.77
C SER A 1060 -29.34 -13.46 19.08
N PRO A 1061 -28.99 -14.59 19.74
CA PRO A 1061 -28.02 -14.59 20.83
C PRO A 1061 -26.69 -13.92 20.45
N TYR A 1062 -26.36 -13.91 19.15
CA TYR A 1062 -25.16 -13.25 18.61
C TYR A 1062 -25.24 -11.73 18.59
N ASP A 1063 -26.42 -11.14 18.80
CA ASP A 1063 -26.62 -9.69 18.77
C ASP A 1063 -26.55 -9.08 20.18
N LEU A 1064 -26.36 -9.89 21.23
CA LEU A 1064 -26.39 -9.51 22.65
C LEU A 1064 -25.00 -9.17 23.17
N ALA A 1065 -24.88 -8.11 23.99
CA ALA A 1065 -23.57 -7.62 24.43
C ALA A 1065 -22.89 -8.51 25.48
N ARG A 1066 -23.67 -9.18 26.35
CA ARG A 1066 -23.20 -10.08 27.42
C ARG A 1066 -24.19 -11.22 27.62
N GLY A 1067 -23.76 -12.31 28.26
CA GLY A 1067 -24.60 -13.46 28.59
C GLY A 1067 -24.96 -14.37 27.40
N THR A 1068 -25.56 -15.53 27.70
CA THR A 1068 -25.99 -16.64 26.79
C THR A 1068 -24.89 -17.35 25.99
N VAL A 1069 -23.95 -16.61 25.41
CA VAL A 1069 -22.87 -17.10 24.54
C VAL A 1069 -21.66 -16.16 24.51
N ASN A 1070 -21.79 -14.87 24.84
CA ASN A 1070 -20.70 -13.91 24.66
C ASN A 1070 -19.89 -13.69 25.97
N PRO A 1071 -18.55 -13.90 25.96
CA PRO A 1071 -17.69 -13.53 27.07
C PRO A 1071 -17.77 -12.02 27.35
N PRO A 1072 -17.48 -11.57 28.58
CA PRO A 1072 -17.58 -10.16 28.99
C PRO A 1072 -16.65 -9.18 28.23
N HIS A 1073 -15.77 -9.67 27.34
CA HIS A 1073 -14.76 -8.89 26.63
C HIS A 1073 -14.50 -9.40 25.20
N VAL A 1074 -15.44 -9.26 24.25
CA VAL A 1074 -15.22 -9.70 22.86
C VAL A 1074 -15.43 -8.57 21.85
N TYR A 1075 -14.38 -8.28 21.08
CA TYR A 1075 -14.45 -7.41 19.90
C TYR A 1075 -14.61 -8.15 18.56
N ASP A 1076 -14.25 -9.44 18.45
CA ASP A 1076 -14.08 -10.01 17.11
C ASP A 1076 -14.82 -11.31 16.76
N LEU A 1077 -15.22 -12.19 17.69
CA LEU A 1077 -15.94 -13.43 17.32
C LEU A 1077 -16.88 -13.95 18.43
N PRO A 1078 -18.16 -14.27 18.14
CA PRO A 1078 -19.05 -14.86 19.14
C PRO A 1078 -18.60 -16.28 19.54
N ALA A 1079 -18.91 -16.73 20.76
CA ALA A 1079 -18.43 -18.03 21.24
C ALA A 1079 -19.03 -19.23 20.47
N GLU A 1080 -18.25 -20.32 20.42
CA GLU A 1080 -18.55 -21.52 19.64
C GLU A 1080 -19.60 -22.46 20.25
N LYS A 1081 -20.00 -22.27 21.53
CA LYS A 1081 -20.92 -23.16 22.26
C LYS A 1081 -21.98 -22.39 23.05
N PHE A 1082 -23.20 -22.93 23.08
CA PHE A 1082 -24.39 -22.33 23.69
C PHE A 1082 -24.75 -23.04 25.00
N TYR A 1083 -24.93 -22.29 26.08
CA TYR A 1083 -25.40 -22.81 27.38
C TYR A 1083 -26.72 -22.12 27.76
N LEU A 1084 -27.79 -22.46 27.04
CA LEU A 1084 -29.13 -21.87 27.23
C LEU A 1084 -29.77 -22.23 28.59
N ASP A 1085 -29.22 -23.22 29.30
CA ASP A 1085 -29.73 -23.68 30.59
C ASP A 1085 -29.24 -22.80 31.76
N GLU A 1086 -28.15 -22.03 31.58
CA GLU A 1086 -27.50 -21.23 32.63
C GLU A 1086 -27.67 -19.70 32.45
N THR A 1087 -27.87 -19.23 31.22
CA THR A 1087 -28.13 -17.82 30.92
C THR A 1087 -29.13 -17.73 29.76
N PHE A 1088 -30.07 -16.79 29.83
CA PHE A 1088 -31.04 -16.51 28.76
C PHE A 1088 -31.23 -14.99 28.58
N TYR A 1089 -32.03 -14.59 27.59
CA TYR A 1089 -32.33 -13.19 27.31
C TYR A 1089 -33.82 -12.99 27.03
N ILE A 1090 -34.28 -11.75 27.22
CA ILE A 1090 -35.66 -11.35 26.99
C ILE A 1090 -35.70 -10.10 26.13
N VAL A 1091 -36.57 -10.10 25.12
CA VAL A 1091 -36.90 -8.89 24.35
C VAL A 1091 -38.38 -8.59 24.54
N ALA A 1092 -38.67 -7.43 25.11
CA ALA A 1092 -40.01 -7.04 25.50
C ALA A 1092 -40.40 -5.70 24.85
N LYS A 1093 -41.44 -5.70 24.02
CA LYS A 1093 -41.95 -4.51 23.34
C LYS A 1093 -43.06 -3.86 24.15
N LYS A 1094 -43.01 -2.53 24.32
CA LYS A 1094 -44.06 -1.79 25.03
C LYS A 1094 -45.38 -1.86 24.24
N ARG A 1095 -46.46 -2.36 24.88
CA ARG A 1095 -47.82 -2.36 24.30
C ARG A 1095 -48.33 -0.95 24.06
N ASP A 1096 -49.18 -0.85 23.05
CA ASP A 1096 -49.73 0.39 22.47
C ASP A 1096 -50.67 1.19 23.38
#